data_AF-A0A847YU39-F1
#
_entry.id   AF-A0A847YU39-F1
#
_cell.length_a   1.000
_cell.length_b   1.000
_cell.length_c   1.000
_cell.angle_alpha   90.00
_cell.angle_beta   90.00
_cell.angle_gamma   90.00
#
_symmetry.space_group_name_H-M   'P 1'
#
loop_
_entity.id
_entity.type
_entity.pdbx_description
1 polymer ?
#
loop_
_entity_poly.entity_id
_entity_poly.type
_entity_poly.pdbx_seq_one_letter_code
_entity_poly.pdbx_strand_id
1 'polypeptide(L)'
;MTTTALPSPIRRPGVDVVQSIRQTDVINVRPTLQEVIVGPCYKVLEVTNTDGSLNENARISLPAIYQGLDMTGVAAATTHTATANDVLTLSMPGSAPLTITFSSGSTYTPATAAAFIQAAADVAGFPIIADTVALSSTNVTLRIRTISEGSGAALTVAWNALATMPASGANNFHLPFNWTAIGYDRYDGTRMFITKDMLPDPWNLGDDLDIIESSVRGFQTTATNIKKELWPTSAVNRTVSSYLGVVDDGDGDGTSPLVRFVNNSVQPVYPNDLMGRNPLATLVAAQYTTLTFSGVNTITRAAGSWVTDGYAAPGTKVVITGTTLNNTTFTVVSIDPTGAVMTTVEAGVAEGPTAAATVNGYTYPNPDAVLTGFSAAASRAAVTTSSITFPWTGVIELGIDGWQLQRISGTAIATKDDLAAEINKYFPGTAAPGGGTTVVIQSHGYGREGVIRYRDISGGQVFETGTTRMVARGTAQAPLIGDELWVGNTKLGVIAQLVTTDVGGAVDQIVRLDTELAADYFSATPWGSSRQNWFIEAKNLTAGQVIAGSTDKTTPELSVTTRFIQLRQDDLRGSKQDPMYMPITPTDVMAYAALFYKGLRLDVTVAATTRDPVPVQINASDFTGLDTQFAPLDAQNPLGLAAYLALLNAGQTPIYLFGVDEVSDTYPDGTPDAYARAFDALRSLRCYGIVPLSQDLETAINLYAHINYMSATKRRGERYGFVTFAIPERDEDTLVTSGTEGNAATGGVSPNTFNTGIADLGDLFMAAGITTSSGWGPDALHGGTGDGNEVFLRVEGLDANYLITGYSGAQITCRKRTATEDSFYDNGNLWPNPIVDKTFSIYIRGRELVDTAGNPDRSAIAKAMGKRCLRFRDSRMDVGAPGEVEVTVNGLAQRLPTYYLAAGQVAMRCGTHPAKPLTNAPLQGFNKVYLSNGFFPEDDMDQAAGYGLWWWINDEVSSTVVTRQQLTTDPTSVKTREDSIRTAVDFGAYAIRDALAPLVGTMNITSATLDMLSMVVNGVIDFLVSTGVWLGAKVIKLVQGPFDATADDLAEGLEPGGEDEVLIELEVTVGNPLNRIRVRLVI
;
A
#
# COMPACT_ATOMS: atom_id res chain seq x y z
N MET A 1 15.51 -36.71 15.74
CA MET A 1 14.34 -36.79 16.65
C MET A 1 13.89 -38.24 16.71
N THR A 2 13.83 -38.84 17.90
CA THR A 2 13.22 -40.16 18.09
C THR A 2 11.74 -40.07 17.77
N THR A 3 11.23 -41.02 16.97
CA THR A 3 9.82 -41.16 16.59
C THR A 3 8.97 -41.37 17.83
N THR A 4 8.57 -40.26 18.45
CA THR A 4 7.64 -40.25 19.57
C THR A 4 6.31 -40.75 19.02
N ALA A 5 5.79 -41.84 19.59
CA ALA A 5 4.53 -42.41 19.17
C ALA A 5 3.44 -41.33 19.11
N LEU A 6 2.67 -41.31 18.02
CA LEU A 6 1.59 -40.34 17.83
C LEU A 6 0.68 -40.34 19.07
N PRO A 7 0.38 -39.18 19.67
CA PRO A 7 -0.54 -39.12 20.80
C PRO A 7 -1.91 -39.68 20.40
N SER A 8 -2.54 -40.41 21.32
CA SER A 8 -3.86 -41.00 21.08
C SER A 8 -4.88 -39.90 20.77
N PRO A 9 -5.76 -40.06 19.77
CA PRO A 9 -6.82 -39.08 19.47
C PRO A 9 -7.68 -38.78 20.69
N ILE A 10 -8.04 -37.51 20.88
CA ILE A 10 -8.90 -37.06 21.99
C ILE A 10 -10.30 -36.84 21.46
N ARG A 11 -11.22 -37.73 21.85
CA ARG A 11 -12.62 -37.69 21.40
C ARG A 11 -13.41 -36.53 21.99
N ARG A 12 -14.33 -35.97 21.19
CA ARG A 12 -15.30 -34.95 21.62
C ARG A 12 -15.98 -35.30 22.96
N PRO A 13 -16.06 -34.35 23.90
CA PRO A 13 -16.87 -34.50 25.11
C PRO A 13 -18.36 -34.76 24.83
N GLY A 14 -19.00 -35.68 25.56
CA GLY A 14 -20.40 -36.07 25.34
C GLY A 14 -21.03 -36.94 26.45
N VAL A 15 -22.37 -37.06 26.46
CA VAL A 15 -23.17 -37.70 27.53
C VAL A 15 -24.26 -38.62 26.94
N ASP A 16 -24.43 -39.79 27.57
CA ASP A 16 -25.68 -40.59 27.57
C ASP A 16 -26.31 -40.52 28.99
N VAL A 17 -27.65 -40.33 29.07
CA VAL A 17 -28.49 -39.72 30.15
C VAL A 17 -28.62 -40.60 31.45
N VAL A 18 -28.65 -40.09 32.71
CA VAL A 18 -29.74 -39.44 33.54
C VAL A 18 -29.18 -38.60 34.74
N GLN A 19 -30.02 -37.69 35.26
CA GLN A 19 -29.86 -36.36 35.91
C GLN A 19 -29.92 -36.27 37.47
N SER A 20 -29.26 -35.26 38.07
CA SER A 20 -29.79 -34.34 39.14
C SER A 20 -28.73 -33.31 39.63
N ILE A 21 -29.12 -32.03 39.86
CA ILE A 21 -28.26 -30.85 40.16
C ILE A 21 -28.73 -30.09 41.42
N ARG A 22 -27.80 -29.49 42.18
CA ARG A 22 -28.01 -28.27 43.00
C ARG A 22 -26.77 -27.35 43.01
N GLN A 23 -26.99 -26.03 43.06
CA GLN A 23 -25.96 -24.99 43.17
C GLN A 23 -26.41 -23.94 44.20
N THR A 24 -25.45 -23.37 44.94
CA THR A 24 -25.61 -22.18 45.79
C THR A 24 -24.35 -21.33 45.72
N ASP A 25 -24.50 -20.02 45.53
CA ASP A 25 -23.38 -19.08 45.40
C ASP A 25 -23.09 -18.36 46.73
N VAL A 26 -21.80 -18.16 47.01
CA VAL A 26 -21.28 -17.29 48.07
C VAL A 26 -20.28 -16.32 47.45
N ILE A 27 -20.41 -15.03 47.78
CA ILE A 27 -19.53 -13.96 47.32
C ILE A 27 -18.51 -13.65 48.42
N ASN A 28 -17.22 -13.76 48.10
CA ASN A 28 -16.12 -13.22 48.89
C ASN A 28 -15.13 -12.54 47.93
N VAL A 29 -14.46 -11.49 48.42
CA VAL A 29 -13.55 -10.62 47.66
C VAL A 29 -12.43 -11.46 47.01
N ARG A 30 -12.31 -11.40 45.68
CA ARG A 30 -11.47 -12.29 44.86
C ARG A 30 -10.24 -11.55 44.30
N PRO A 31 -9.07 -12.19 44.18
CA PRO A 31 -8.05 -11.71 43.26
C PRO A 31 -8.61 -11.68 41.83
N THR A 32 -8.29 -10.65 41.06
CA THR A 32 -8.76 -10.49 39.68
C THR A 32 -7.68 -10.97 38.71
N LEU A 33 -7.99 -11.99 37.91
CA LEU A 33 -7.19 -12.35 36.75
C LEU A 33 -7.50 -11.34 35.65
N GLN A 34 -6.49 -10.60 35.20
CA GLN A 34 -6.66 -9.53 34.23
C GLN A 34 -6.14 -9.98 32.86
N GLU A 35 -6.88 -9.68 31.81
CA GLU A 35 -6.47 -9.97 30.45
C GLU A 35 -5.84 -8.75 29.76
N VAL A 36 -4.96 -9.02 28.79
CA VAL A 36 -4.37 -8.02 27.92
C VAL A 36 -4.54 -8.44 26.46
N ILE A 37 -5.08 -7.54 25.66
CA ILE A 37 -5.15 -7.67 24.21
C ILE A 37 -4.07 -6.76 23.63
N VAL A 38 -3.21 -7.33 22.78
CA VAL A 38 -2.10 -6.61 22.14
C VAL A 38 -2.32 -6.63 20.63
N GLY A 39 -2.30 -5.47 19.99
CA GLY A 39 -2.44 -5.43 18.53
C GLY A 39 -2.47 -4.02 17.97
N PRO A 40 -2.59 -3.85 16.64
CA PRO A 40 -2.55 -2.54 16.02
C PRO A 40 -3.83 -1.77 16.38
N CYS A 41 -3.61 -0.57 16.92
CA CYS A 41 -4.67 0.38 17.18
C CYS A 41 -4.65 1.43 16.10
N TYR A 42 -5.69 1.46 15.27
CA TYR A 42 -5.78 2.47 14.23
C TYR A 42 -6.81 3.52 14.55
N LYS A 43 -6.50 4.72 14.10
CA LYS A 43 -7.48 5.75 13.88
C LYS A 43 -7.86 5.78 12.41
N VAL A 44 -9.16 5.77 12.16
CA VAL A 44 -9.70 6.02 10.83
C VAL A 44 -10.41 7.36 10.89
N LEU A 45 -10.02 8.25 9.99
CA LEU A 45 -10.76 9.46 9.73
C LEU A 45 -11.60 9.23 8.47
N GLU A 46 -12.90 9.05 8.64
CA GLU A 46 -13.82 8.94 7.51
C GLU A 46 -14.29 10.30 7.02
N VAL A 47 -14.50 10.45 5.71
CA VAL A 47 -14.98 11.70 5.11
C VAL A 47 -16.43 11.98 5.45
N THR A 48 -17.21 10.94 5.73
CA THR A 48 -18.60 11.03 6.16
C THR A 48 -18.78 10.50 7.55
N ASN A 49 -19.75 11.04 8.27
CA ASN A 49 -20.29 10.41 9.47
C ASN A 49 -21.13 9.18 9.06
N THR A 50 -21.51 8.37 10.04
CA THR A 50 -22.35 7.17 9.84
C THR A 50 -23.73 7.48 9.24
N ASP A 51 -24.22 8.71 9.34
CA ASP A 51 -25.47 9.17 8.71
C ASP A 51 -25.29 9.65 7.25
N GLY A 52 -24.07 9.60 6.71
CA GLY A 52 -23.71 10.06 5.37
C GLY A 52 -23.48 11.57 5.26
N SER A 53 -23.62 12.34 6.34
CA SER A 53 -23.23 13.76 6.37
C SER A 53 -21.72 13.92 6.34
N LEU A 54 -21.20 15.06 5.87
CA LEU A 54 -19.77 15.33 5.84
C LEU A 54 -19.21 15.35 7.27
N ASN A 55 -18.15 14.58 7.52
CA ASN A 55 -17.40 14.66 8.76
C ASN A 55 -16.60 15.96 8.80
N GLU A 56 -16.99 16.89 9.67
CA GLU A 56 -16.30 18.18 9.81
C GLU A 56 -14.83 18.00 10.21
N ASN A 57 -14.51 16.93 10.92
CA ASN A 57 -13.14 16.61 11.31
C ASN A 57 -12.28 16.10 10.14
N ALA A 58 -12.90 15.60 9.06
CA ALA A 58 -12.20 15.18 7.86
C ALA A 58 -11.90 16.35 6.91
N ARG A 59 -12.49 17.51 7.19
CA ARG A 59 -12.33 18.69 6.35
C ARG A 59 -10.94 19.29 6.56
N ILE A 60 -10.27 19.55 5.44
CA ILE A 60 -9.04 20.33 5.45
C ILE A 60 -9.44 21.78 5.70
N SER A 61 -9.16 22.25 6.91
CA SER A 61 -9.28 23.63 7.34
C SER A 61 -7.88 24.10 7.69
N LEU A 62 -7.26 24.91 6.83
CA LEU A 62 -5.91 25.42 7.08
C LEU A 62 -5.98 26.92 7.33
N PRO A 63 -5.08 27.48 8.15
CA PRO A 63 -4.91 28.92 8.20
C PRO A 63 -4.33 29.42 6.87
N ALA A 64 -4.51 30.70 6.55
CA ALA A 64 -3.78 31.32 5.45
C ALA A 64 -2.34 31.47 5.92
N ILE A 65 -1.43 30.71 5.33
CA ILE A 65 -0.02 30.69 5.71
C ILE A 65 0.78 31.47 4.66
N TYR A 66 1.86 32.09 5.11
CA TYR A 66 2.99 32.52 4.33
C TYR A 66 4.23 31.90 4.92
N GLN A 67 4.95 31.13 4.12
CA GLN A 67 6.22 30.57 4.51
C GLN A 67 7.27 30.89 3.44
N GLY A 68 8.46 31.33 3.87
CA GLY A 68 9.58 31.53 2.95
C GLY A 68 9.88 30.25 2.15
N LEU A 69 10.04 30.38 0.83
CA LEU A 69 10.33 29.23 -0.04
C LEU A 69 11.78 28.76 0.14
N ASP A 70 11.98 27.43 0.13
CA ASP A 70 13.31 26.83 -0.06
C ASP A 70 13.71 27.04 -1.53
N MET A 71 14.39 28.15 -1.80
CA MET A 71 15.02 28.32 -3.10
C MET A 71 16.30 27.48 -3.12
N THR A 72 16.19 26.22 -3.53
CA THR A 72 17.32 25.31 -3.68
C THR A 72 18.44 25.97 -4.50
N GLY A 73 19.58 26.23 -3.84
CA GLY A 73 20.76 26.88 -4.44
C GLY A 73 21.02 28.32 -3.99
N VAL A 74 20.09 28.95 -3.26
CA VAL A 74 20.34 30.22 -2.54
C VAL A 74 20.40 29.85 -1.06
N ALA A 75 21.58 29.95 -0.44
CA ALA A 75 21.68 29.80 1.01
C ALA A 75 20.65 30.75 1.63
N ALA A 76 19.64 30.21 2.32
CA ALA A 76 18.64 31.05 2.98
C ALA A 76 19.39 32.09 3.80
N ALA A 77 19.08 33.36 3.56
CA ALA A 77 19.77 34.43 4.25
C ALA A 77 19.53 34.22 5.75
N THR A 78 20.59 33.85 6.48
CA THR A 78 20.52 33.58 7.92
C THR A 78 20.13 34.83 8.70
N THR A 79 20.24 36.00 8.06
CA THR A 79 19.92 37.31 8.60
C THR A 79 19.41 38.29 7.53
N HIS A 80 18.48 39.15 7.92
CA HIS A 80 18.04 40.32 7.18
C HIS A 80 18.44 41.59 7.93
N THR A 81 19.29 42.41 7.34
CA THR A 81 19.58 43.75 7.87
C THR A 81 18.57 44.74 7.32
N ALA A 82 17.71 45.25 8.19
CA ALA A 82 16.65 46.18 7.83
C ALA A 82 17.22 47.53 7.37
N THR A 83 16.70 48.05 6.27
CA THR A 83 16.99 49.39 5.76
C THR A 83 15.96 50.39 6.26
N ALA A 84 16.24 51.70 6.11
CA ALA A 84 15.44 52.78 6.70
C ALA A 84 13.98 52.90 6.23
N ASN A 85 13.46 51.98 5.41
CA ASN A 85 12.10 52.00 4.88
C ASN A 85 11.46 50.60 4.79
N ASP A 86 12.01 49.61 5.48
CA ASP A 86 11.50 48.24 5.47
C ASP A 86 10.21 48.17 6.31
N VAL A 87 9.08 48.16 5.60
CA VAL A 87 7.73 48.13 6.16
C VAL A 87 7.00 46.91 5.63
N LEU A 88 6.56 46.06 6.55
CA LEU A 88 5.69 44.91 6.30
C LEU A 88 4.25 45.31 6.63
N THR A 89 3.34 45.17 5.68
CA THR A 89 1.90 45.37 5.88
C THR A 89 1.19 44.04 5.75
N LEU A 90 0.44 43.66 6.79
CA LEU A 90 -0.41 42.48 6.84
C LEU A 90 -1.87 42.92 6.76
N SER A 91 -2.65 42.33 5.87
CA SER A 91 -4.08 42.64 5.76
C SER A 91 -4.91 41.37 5.72
N MET A 92 -6.02 41.35 6.46
CA MET A 92 -6.99 40.24 6.50
C MET A 92 -8.40 40.79 6.24
N PRO A 93 -9.29 40.05 5.58
CA PRO A 93 -10.69 40.46 5.45
C PRO A 93 -11.32 40.73 6.82
N GLY A 94 -11.92 41.91 7.00
CA GLY A 94 -12.58 42.30 8.25
C GLY A 94 -11.67 42.90 9.32
N SER A 95 -10.35 42.95 9.13
CA SER A 95 -9.39 43.55 10.06
C SER A 95 -8.71 44.80 9.45
N ALA A 96 -8.39 45.79 10.29
CA ALA A 96 -7.57 46.92 9.85
C ALA A 96 -6.14 46.44 9.51
N PRO A 97 -5.51 46.90 8.41
CA PRO A 97 -4.15 46.47 8.07
C PRO A 97 -3.14 46.74 9.19
N LEU A 98 -2.31 45.75 9.51
CA LEU A 98 -1.21 45.86 10.46
C LEU A 98 0.07 46.26 9.73
N THR A 99 0.61 47.42 10.06
CA THR A 99 1.87 47.94 9.51
C THR A 99 2.98 47.79 10.53
N ILE A 100 4.03 47.07 10.16
CA ILE A 100 5.21 46.76 10.98
C ILE A 100 6.42 47.41 10.32
N THR A 101 7.08 48.32 11.05
CA THR A 101 8.30 48.99 10.57
C THR A 101 9.52 48.38 11.26
N PHE A 102 10.47 47.88 10.48
CA PHE A 102 11.72 47.34 11.01
C PHE A 102 12.72 48.48 11.29
N SER A 103 13.47 48.36 12.38
CA SER A 103 14.43 49.39 12.78
C SER A 103 15.65 49.39 11.85
N SER A 104 15.89 50.51 11.16
CA SER A 104 17.04 50.69 10.28
C SER A 104 18.36 50.25 10.93
N GLY A 105 19.16 49.47 10.22
CA GLY A 105 20.47 48.96 10.67
C GLY A 105 20.39 47.78 11.65
N SER A 106 19.20 47.35 12.06
CA SER A 106 19.03 46.15 12.89
C SER A 106 19.06 44.89 12.02
N THR A 107 19.65 43.83 12.56
CA THR A 107 19.75 42.53 11.89
C THR A 107 18.77 41.56 12.53
N TYR A 108 17.87 41.01 11.73
CA TYR A 108 16.84 40.07 12.14
C TYR A 108 17.12 38.69 11.56
N THR A 109 17.26 37.67 12.41
CA THR A 109 17.19 36.27 11.98
C THR A 109 15.72 35.89 11.76
N PRO A 110 15.40 34.77 11.08
CA PRO A 110 14.02 34.29 10.98
C PRO A 110 13.31 34.22 12.35
N ALA A 111 14.01 33.76 13.39
CA ALA A 111 13.47 33.67 14.74
C ALA A 111 13.21 35.04 15.37
N THR A 112 14.13 36.00 15.24
CA THR A 112 13.92 37.33 15.81
C THR A 112 12.91 38.16 15.01
N ALA A 113 12.80 37.92 13.70
CA ALA A 113 11.75 38.50 12.86
C ALA A 113 10.37 37.97 13.25
N ALA A 114 10.22 36.66 13.42
CA ALA A 114 8.98 36.03 13.85
C ALA A 114 8.50 36.59 15.20
N ALA A 115 9.38 36.63 16.20
CA ALA A 115 9.07 37.21 17.52
C ALA A 115 8.68 38.70 17.44
N PHE A 116 9.35 39.48 16.58
CA PHE A 116 9.05 40.89 16.39
C PHE A 116 7.68 41.11 15.72
N ILE A 117 7.36 40.30 14.70
CA ILE A 117 6.07 40.35 14.02
C ILE A 117 4.94 39.91 14.96
N GLN A 118 5.14 38.85 15.74
CA GLN A 118 4.16 38.38 16.71
C GLN A 118 3.87 39.44 17.77
N ALA A 119 4.90 40.07 18.33
CA ALA A 119 4.72 41.12 19.32
C ALA A 119 3.92 42.32 18.77
N ALA A 120 4.15 42.69 17.51
CA ALA A 120 3.36 43.74 16.85
C ALA A 120 1.90 43.31 16.61
N ALA A 121 1.68 42.05 16.25
CA ALA A 121 0.35 41.49 16.07
C ALA A 121 -0.45 41.44 17.38
N ASP A 122 0.17 40.98 18.47
CA ASP A 122 -0.45 40.90 19.80
C ASP A 122 -0.87 42.28 20.30
N VAL A 123 -0.02 43.30 20.13
CA VAL A 123 -0.33 44.69 20.52
C VAL A 123 -1.51 45.25 19.71
N ALA A 124 -1.60 44.89 18.42
CA ALA A 124 -2.66 45.34 17.53
C ALA A 124 -3.94 44.50 17.64
N GLY A 125 -3.92 43.38 18.37
CA GLY A 125 -4.98 42.37 18.34
C GLY A 125 -5.20 41.77 16.95
N PHE A 126 -4.16 41.73 16.12
CA PHE A 126 -4.24 41.22 14.74
C PHE A 126 -4.14 39.68 14.77
N PRO A 127 -5.13 38.92 14.25
CA PRO A 127 -5.26 37.50 14.54
C PRO A 127 -4.33 36.63 13.66
N ILE A 128 -3.03 36.70 13.94
CA ILE A 128 -1.98 35.89 13.30
C ILE A 128 -1.06 35.21 14.32
N ILE A 129 -0.36 34.18 13.85
CA ILE A 129 0.79 33.56 14.50
C ILE A 129 2.00 33.71 13.56
N ALA A 130 3.09 34.32 14.03
CA ALA A 130 4.37 34.39 13.37
C ALA A 130 5.38 33.51 14.12
N ASP A 131 5.88 32.47 13.45
CA ASP A 131 6.84 31.50 13.99
C ASP A 131 7.92 31.16 12.95
N THR A 132 8.75 30.14 13.24
CA THR A 132 9.77 29.66 12.33
C THR A 132 9.58 28.19 12.01
N VAL A 133 9.87 27.80 10.76
CA VAL A 133 9.85 26.40 10.32
C VAL A 133 11.22 25.97 9.83
N ALA A 134 11.71 24.84 10.34
CA ALA A 134 12.90 24.18 9.83
C ALA A 134 12.56 23.45 8.51
N LEU A 135 13.17 23.89 7.42
CA LEU A 135 13.09 23.22 6.12
C LEU A 135 14.14 22.11 5.98
N SER A 136 15.23 22.24 6.73
CA SER A 136 16.29 21.24 6.89
C SER A 136 16.99 21.42 8.24
N SER A 137 17.96 20.57 8.57
CA SER A 137 18.78 20.73 9.79
C SER A 137 19.58 22.04 9.84
N THR A 138 19.73 22.75 8.72
CA THR A 138 20.50 24.00 8.61
C THR A 138 19.69 25.19 8.10
N ASN A 139 18.45 24.99 7.65
CA ASN A 139 17.65 26.02 7.00
C ASN A 139 16.35 26.26 7.77
N VAL A 140 16.21 27.47 8.33
CA VAL A 140 15.04 27.92 9.09
C VAL A 140 14.42 29.12 8.37
N THR A 141 13.10 29.11 8.18
CA THR A 141 12.37 30.19 7.49
C THR A 141 11.31 30.81 8.38
N LEU A 142 10.99 32.08 8.11
CA LEU A 142 9.88 32.79 8.73
C LEU A 142 8.55 32.24 8.19
N ARG A 143 7.61 31.95 9.09
CA ARG A 143 6.24 31.59 8.77
C ARG A 143 5.26 32.54 9.47
N ILE A 144 4.28 33.06 8.73
CA ILE A 144 3.20 33.90 9.23
C ILE A 144 1.89 33.21 8.85
N ARG A 145 1.00 32.96 9.80
CA ARG A 145 -0.28 32.29 9.56
C ARG A 145 -1.43 32.97 10.27
N THR A 146 -2.63 32.92 9.72
CA THR A 146 -3.83 33.42 10.42
C THR A 146 -4.20 32.51 11.59
N ILE A 147 -4.89 33.04 12.60
CA ILE A 147 -5.50 32.23 13.67
C ILE A 147 -6.81 31.59 13.15
N SER A 148 -7.55 32.30 12.29
CA SER A 148 -8.70 31.74 11.60
C SER A 148 -8.27 30.76 10.53
N GLU A 149 -9.08 29.72 10.28
CA GLU A 149 -8.83 28.71 9.26
C GLU A 149 -9.94 28.67 8.19
N GLY A 150 -9.67 27.95 7.10
CA GLY A 150 -10.62 27.69 6.01
C GLY A 150 -10.73 28.83 4.99
N SER A 151 -11.73 28.74 4.11
CA SER A 151 -11.88 29.65 2.95
C SER A 151 -12.10 31.12 3.31
N GLY A 152 -12.51 31.43 4.55
CA GLY A 152 -12.62 32.80 5.06
C GLY A 152 -11.32 33.37 5.62
N ALA A 153 -10.33 32.52 5.90
CA ALA A 153 -9.01 32.95 6.29
C ALA A 153 -8.26 33.41 5.05
N ALA A 154 -7.96 34.70 4.96
CA ALA A 154 -7.06 35.23 3.96
C ALA A 154 -6.10 36.22 4.61
N LEU A 155 -4.84 36.13 4.21
CA LEU A 155 -3.76 36.99 4.66
C LEU A 155 -3.11 37.60 3.42
N THR A 156 -3.01 38.91 3.37
CA THR A 156 -2.27 39.63 2.34
C THR A 156 -0.99 40.15 2.95
N VAL A 157 0.14 39.78 2.37
CA VAL A 157 1.47 40.27 2.78
C VAL A 157 1.95 41.25 1.71
N ALA A 158 2.09 42.51 2.10
CA ALA A 158 2.64 43.56 1.28
C ALA A 158 3.91 44.09 1.95
N TRP A 159 4.97 44.29 1.19
CA TRP A 159 6.13 45.05 1.63
C TRP A 159 6.07 46.44 1.00
N ASN A 160 6.61 47.46 1.64
CA ASN A 160 6.79 48.75 0.98
C ASN A 160 7.77 48.55 -0.19
N ALA A 161 7.36 49.00 -1.38
CA ALA A 161 8.15 48.93 -2.60
C ALA A 161 9.47 49.70 -2.41
N LEU A 162 10.56 48.96 -2.17
CA LEU A 162 11.89 49.46 -2.48
C LEU A 162 11.88 49.85 -3.96
N ALA A 163 12.01 51.14 -4.26
CA ALA A 163 12.05 51.70 -5.62
C ALA A 163 13.15 51.09 -6.51
N THR A 164 14.01 50.25 -5.94
CA THR A 164 15.04 49.45 -6.60
C THR A 164 15.15 48.09 -5.91
N MET A 165 14.18 47.19 -6.10
CA MET A 165 14.43 45.78 -5.83
C MET A 165 15.18 45.16 -7.03
N PRO A 166 16.25 44.36 -6.80
CA PRO A 166 16.81 43.54 -7.85
C PRO A 166 15.72 42.60 -8.38
N ALA A 167 15.70 42.37 -9.70
CA ALA A 167 14.66 41.64 -10.43
C ALA A 167 14.47 40.16 -10.03
N SER A 168 15.07 39.71 -8.91
CA SER A 168 14.90 38.38 -8.32
C SER A 168 13.67 38.25 -7.41
N GLY A 169 12.89 39.31 -7.18
CA GLY A 169 11.50 39.21 -6.71
C GLY A 169 11.25 38.72 -5.28
N ALA A 170 12.28 38.48 -4.47
CA ALA A 170 12.18 38.02 -3.09
C ALA A 170 12.95 38.96 -2.15
N ASN A 171 12.34 39.35 -1.03
CA ASN A 171 13.06 39.99 0.09
C ASN A 171 13.97 38.96 0.79
N ASN A 172 14.85 39.37 1.70
CA ASN A 172 15.77 38.43 2.39
C ASN A 172 15.06 37.36 3.24
N PHE A 173 13.76 37.51 3.53
CA PHE A 173 12.95 36.48 4.18
C PHE A 173 12.24 35.54 3.19
N HIS A 174 12.45 35.74 1.90
CA HIS A 174 11.81 35.05 0.79
C HIS A 174 10.27 35.06 0.85
N LEU A 175 9.68 36.13 1.41
CA LEU A 175 8.24 36.34 1.37
C LEU A 175 7.83 36.96 0.02
N PRO A 176 6.79 36.44 -0.65
CA PRO A 176 6.30 37.01 -1.90
C PRO A 176 5.67 38.40 -1.68
N PHE A 177 5.80 39.27 -2.68
CA PHE A 177 5.33 40.66 -2.61
C PHE A 177 3.89 40.80 -3.11
N ASN A 178 3.00 41.41 -2.32
CA ASN A 178 1.59 41.66 -2.67
C ASN A 178 0.81 40.41 -3.05
N TRP A 179 1.08 39.32 -2.35
CA TRP A 179 0.27 38.11 -2.50
C TRP A 179 -0.82 38.11 -1.44
N THR A 180 -1.91 37.40 -1.74
CA THR A 180 -2.92 37.02 -0.76
C THR A 180 -2.92 35.50 -0.64
N ALA A 181 -2.55 34.99 0.52
CA ALA A 181 -2.71 33.60 0.92
C ALA A 181 -4.15 33.41 1.39
N ILE A 182 -4.73 32.27 1.07
CA ILE A 182 -6.05 31.84 1.53
C ILE A 182 -5.83 30.55 2.33
N GLY A 183 -6.71 30.24 3.30
CA GLY A 183 -6.60 29.14 4.26
C GLY A 183 -6.56 27.72 3.71
N TYR A 184 -5.54 27.42 2.90
CA TYR A 184 -5.31 26.20 2.13
C TYR A 184 -3.80 26.05 1.74
N ASP A 185 -2.87 26.58 2.53
CA ASP A 185 -1.57 27.02 2.01
C ASP A 185 -0.48 25.95 1.79
N ARG A 186 -0.18 25.69 0.52
CA ARG A 186 1.09 26.07 -0.11
C ARG A 186 0.81 26.13 -1.60
N TYR A 187 0.74 27.34 -2.17
CA TYR A 187 0.28 27.52 -3.54
C TYR A 187 1.45 27.87 -4.46
N ASP A 188 1.91 26.90 -5.26
CA ASP A 188 2.93 27.15 -6.30
C ASP A 188 2.35 27.73 -7.60
N GLY A 189 1.03 27.97 -7.64
CA GLY A 189 0.31 28.34 -8.85
C GLY A 189 -0.40 27.18 -9.56
N THR A 190 -0.18 25.93 -9.13
CA THR A 190 -0.75 24.71 -9.75
C THR A 190 -1.17 23.63 -8.75
N ARG A 191 -0.62 23.63 -7.53
CA ARG A 191 -0.84 22.58 -6.50
C ARG A 191 -1.01 23.17 -5.11
N MET A 192 -1.70 22.43 -4.26
CA MET A 192 -1.81 22.65 -2.81
C MET A 192 -1.00 21.58 -2.10
N PHE A 193 -0.16 21.95 -1.13
CA PHE A 193 0.62 21.00 -0.33
C PHE A 193 0.10 21.00 1.11
N ILE A 194 -0.27 19.83 1.63
CA ILE A 194 -0.65 19.62 3.02
C ILE A 194 0.47 18.81 3.66
N THR A 195 1.19 19.38 4.63
CA THR A 195 2.22 18.65 5.36
C THR A 195 1.60 17.75 6.43
N LYS A 196 2.35 16.76 6.95
CA LYS A 196 1.81 15.79 7.94
C LYS A 196 1.26 16.49 9.19
N ASP A 197 1.90 17.56 9.66
CA ASP A 197 1.45 18.40 10.78
C ASP A 197 0.19 19.22 10.50
N MET A 198 -0.24 19.29 9.25
CA MET A 198 -1.45 19.98 8.80
C MET A 198 -2.61 19.01 8.50
N LEU A 199 -2.40 17.71 8.70
CA LEU A 199 -3.46 16.74 8.53
C LEU A 199 -4.51 16.94 9.64
N PRO A 200 -5.81 16.83 9.31
CA PRO A 200 -6.84 16.96 10.33
C PRO A 200 -6.62 15.91 11.41
N ASP A 201 -6.25 16.36 12.60
CA ASP A 201 -6.08 15.55 13.79
C ASP A 201 -7.06 16.05 14.86
N PRO A 202 -8.34 15.66 14.77
CA PRO A 202 -9.37 16.15 15.69
C PRO A 202 -9.18 15.65 17.13
N TRP A 203 -8.23 14.74 17.36
CA TRP A 203 -7.88 14.23 18.69
C TRP A 203 -6.62 14.87 19.26
N ASN A 204 -5.94 15.71 18.49
CA ASN A 204 -4.74 16.43 18.92
C ASN A 204 -3.68 15.47 19.50
N LEU A 205 -3.45 14.36 18.80
CA LEU A 205 -2.43 13.35 19.08
C LEU A 205 -1.04 13.81 18.60
N GLY A 206 -0.97 14.69 17.60
CA GLY A 206 0.28 15.24 17.09
C GLY A 206 1.21 14.14 16.56
N ASP A 207 2.42 14.05 17.13
CA ASP A 207 3.43 13.06 16.72
C ASP A 207 3.08 11.63 17.16
N ASP A 208 2.09 11.44 18.03
CA ASP A 208 1.61 10.13 18.46
C ASP A 208 0.61 9.49 17.46
N LEU A 209 0.48 10.04 16.25
CA LEU A 209 -0.33 9.48 15.16
C LEU A 209 0.53 9.23 13.92
N ASP A 210 0.81 7.96 13.62
CA ASP A 210 1.58 7.60 12.43
C ASP A 210 0.68 7.27 11.25
N ILE A 211 0.57 8.22 10.32
CA ILE A 211 -0.35 8.13 9.19
C ILE A 211 0.17 7.16 8.14
N ILE A 212 -0.64 6.15 7.82
CA ILE A 212 -0.35 5.19 6.77
C ILE A 212 -0.58 5.86 5.43
N GLU A 213 0.49 6.32 4.78
CA GLU A 213 0.43 7.08 3.54
C GLU A 213 -0.37 6.39 2.44
N SER A 214 -0.27 5.06 2.33
CA SER A 214 -1.01 4.26 1.34
C SER A 214 -2.53 4.26 1.55
N SER A 215 -3.00 4.63 2.75
CA SER A 215 -4.43 4.74 3.08
C SER A 215 -5.04 6.10 2.74
N VAL A 216 -4.22 7.13 2.52
CA VAL A 216 -4.71 8.49 2.32
C VAL A 216 -5.52 8.57 1.02
N ARG A 217 -6.73 9.14 1.09
CA ARG A 217 -7.58 9.47 -0.06
C ARG A 217 -8.06 10.91 0.09
N GLY A 218 -8.10 11.64 -1.02
CA GLY A 218 -8.61 13.01 -1.08
C GLY A 218 -10.00 13.04 -1.66
N PHE A 219 -10.86 13.91 -1.15
CA PHE A 219 -12.21 14.09 -1.66
C PHE A 219 -12.49 15.57 -1.89
N GLN A 220 -13.12 15.88 -3.01
CA GLN A 220 -13.76 17.16 -3.22
C GLN A 220 -15.20 17.07 -2.72
N THR A 221 -15.59 17.97 -1.83
CA THR A 221 -16.91 18.02 -1.23
C THR A 221 -17.51 19.41 -1.37
N THR A 222 -18.82 19.52 -1.21
CA THR A 222 -19.51 20.79 -0.95
C THR A 222 -20.00 20.78 0.48
N ALA A 223 -20.54 21.90 0.95
CA ALA A 223 -21.13 21.99 2.28
C ALA A 223 -22.13 20.86 2.62
N THR A 224 -22.74 20.21 1.63
CA THR A 224 -23.75 19.16 1.85
C THR A 224 -23.48 17.81 1.19
N ASN A 225 -22.51 17.67 0.27
CA ASN A 225 -22.32 16.42 -0.50
C ASN A 225 -20.86 16.19 -0.91
N ILE A 226 -20.41 14.93 -0.91
CA ILE A 226 -19.17 14.51 -1.60
C ILE A 226 -19.41 14.58 -3.11
N LYS A 227 -18.50 15.21 -3.86
CA LYS A 227 -18.60 15.36 -5.31
C LYS A 227 -17.72 14.40 -6.08
N LYS A 228 -16.51 14.13 -5.59
CA LYS A 228 -15.50 13.38 -6.33
C LYS A 228 -14.39 12.88 -5.39
N GLU A 229 -13.99 11.63 -5.56
CA GLU A 229 -12.73 11.10 -5.02
C GLU A 229 -11.57 11.54 -5.91
N LEU A 230 -10.49 12.03 -5.30
CA LEU A 230 -9.27 12.49 -5.95
C LEU A 230 -8.28 11.32 -6.00
N TRP A 231 -7.84 10.97 -7.20
CA TRP A 231 -7.10 9.74 -7.42
C TRP A 231 -5.59 9.96 -7.29
N PRO A 232 -4.87 9.04 -6.59
CA PRO A 232 -3.42 9.09 -6.45
C PRO A 232 -2.67 8.73 -7.75
N THR A 233 -3.38 8.22 -8.75
CA THR A 233 -2.84 7.76 -10.03
C THR A 233 -3.11 8.74 -11.17
N SER A 234 -2.20 8.78 -12.15
CA SER A 234 -2.34 9.64 -13.32
C SER A 234 -3.43 9.11 -14.26
N ALA A 235 -4.65 9.67 -14.17
CA ALA A 235 -5.73 9.34 -15.10
C ALA A 235 -5.60 10.15 -16.40
N VAL A 236 -5.71 9.48 -17.56
CA VAL A 236 -5.84 10.17 -18.85
C VAL A 236 -7.30 10.59 -19.02
N ASN A 237 -7.63 11.80 -18.59
CA ASN A 237 -8.94 12.39 -18.85
C ASN A 237 -9.00 12.95 -20.29
N ARG A 238 -9.66 12.24 -21.22
CA ARG A 238 -9.95 12.78 -22.56
C ARG A 238 -11.23 13.62 -22.53
N THR A 239 -11.09 14.90 -22.81
CA THR A 239 -12.14 15.93 -22.75
C THR A 239 -13.34 15.68 -23.67
N VAL A 240 -14.54 15.62 -23.06
CA VAL A 240 -15.90 16.09 -23.48
C VAL A 240 -16.49 15.79 -24.86
N SER A 241 -15.83 15.09 -25.78
CA SER A 241 -16.39 14.88 -27.14
C SER A 241 -16.33 13.46 -27.70
N SER A 242 -15.63 12.53 -27.06
CA SER A 242 -15.40 11.19 -27.62
C SER A 242 -16.45 10.17 -27.17
N TYR A 243 -17.07 9.49 -28.15
CA TYR A 243 -18.03 8.41 -27.90
C TYR A 243 -17.28 7.12 -27.54
N LEU A 244 -17.80 6.41 -26.54
CA LEU A 244 -17.39 5.08 -26.16
C LEU A 244 -18.44 4.10 -26.69
N GLY A 245 -18.04 3.16 -27.54
CA GLY A 245 -18.93 2.13 -28.07
C GLY A 245 -18.34 0.75 -27.83
N VAL A 246 -19.18 -0.20 -27.42
CA VAL A 246 -18.83 -1.62 -27.47
C VAL A 246 -18.94 -2.07 -28.93
N VAL A 247 -17.93 -2.76 -29.43
CA VAL A 247 -17.91 -3.31 -30.79
C VAL A 247 -18.03 -4.81 -30.67
N ASP A 248 -19.11 -5.40 -31.17
CA ASP A 248 -19.23 -6.86 -31.28
C ASP A 248 -17.95 -7.45 -31.91
N ASP A 249 -17.33 -8.42 -31.24
CA ASP A 249 -16.10 -9.05 -31.73
C ASP A 249 -16.40 -10.14 -32.79
N GLY A 250 -17.67 -10.34 -33.12
CA GLY A 250 -18.16 -11.13 -34.23
C GLY A 250 -18.57 -12.54 -33.85
N ASP A 251 -18.69 -12.85 -32.55
CA ASP A 251 -19.19 -14.14 -32.07
C ASP A 251 -20.73 -14.20 -31.97
N GLY A 252 -21.40 -13.04 -32.00
CA GLY A 252 -22.84 -12.89 -32.07
C GLY A 252 -23.59 -13.09 -30.76
N ASP A 253 -22.91 -13.07 -29.61
CA ASP A 253 -23.55 -13.25 -28.30
C ASP A 253 -24.14 -11.94 -27.71
N GLY A 254 -23.89 -10.81 -28.36
CA GLY A 254 -24.39 -9.50 -27.95
C GLY A 254 -23.60 -8.89 -26.79
N THR A 255 -22.48 -9.49 -26.42
CA THR A 255 -21.45 -8.94 -25.54
C THR A 255 -20.13 -8.88 -26.30
N SER A 256 -19.20 -8.05 -25.85
CA SER A 256 -17.86 -8.04 -26.43
C SER A 256 -16.86 -7.38 -25.50
N PRO A 257 -15.61 -7.87 -25.46
CA PRO A 257 -14.52 -7.20 -24.79
C PRO A 257 -14.02 -5.97 -25.57
N LEU A 258 -14.38 -5.79 -26.83
CA LEU A 258 -13.85 -4.69 -27.65
C LEU A 258 -14.60 -3.38 -27.40
N VAL A 259 -13.84 -2.34 -27.08
CA VAL A 259 -14.32 -0.98 -26.87
C VAL A 259 -13.60 -0.04 -27.83
N ARG A 260 -14.38 0.73 -28.59
CA ARG A 260 -13.89 1.70 -29.58
C ARG A 260 -13.99 3.12 -29.03
N PHE A 261 -12.90 3.88 -29.18
CA PHE A 261 -12.86 5.31 -28.90
C PHE A 261 -12.97 6.10 -30.21
N VAL A 262 -14.08 6.81 -30.42
CA VAL A 262 -14.26 7.63 -31.62
C VAL A 262 -13.93 9.09 -31.28
N ASN A 263 -12.89 9.64 -31.91
CA ASN A 263 -12.62 11.08 -31.84
C ASN A 263 -13.68 11.83 -32.66
N ASN A 264 -14.22 12.92 -32.10
CA ASN A 264 -15.33 13.65 -32.69
C ASN A 264 -14.89 14.47 -33.92
N SER A 265 -14.71 13.77 -35.03
CA SER A 265 -14.92 14.29 -36.36
C SER A 265 -15.50 13.14 -37.17
N VAL A 266 -16.82 13.04 -37.28
CA VAL A 266 -17.54 12.68 -38.52
C VAL A 266 -19.05 12.65 -38.25
N GLN A 267 -19.75 13.13 -39.27
CA GLN A 267 -21.17 13.01 -39.61
C GLN A 267 -21.87 11.75 -39.05
N PRO A 268 -23.17 11.83 -38.72
CA PRO A 268 -23.91 10.70 -38.17
C PRO A 268 -23.93 9.51 -39.13
N VAL A 269 -23.35 8.39 -38.70
CA VAL A 269 -23.63 7.08 -39.30
C VAL A 269 -24.97 6.62 -38.74
N TYR A 270 -25.98 6.53 -39.61
CA TYR A 270 -27.31 6.07 -39.23
C TYR A 270 -27.31 4.55 -38.94
N PRO A 271 -28.17 4.05 -38.04
CA PRO A 271 -28.20 2.64 -37.60
C PRO A 271 -28.62 1.61 -38.67
N ASN A 272 -28.77 2.03 -39.92
CA ASN A 272 -29.45 1.25 -40.96
C ASN A 272 -28.47 0.50 -41.87
N ASP A 273 -27.17 0.75 -41.76
CA ASP A 273 -26.14 0.18 -42.66
C ASP A 273 -25.44 -1.08 -42.12
N LEU A 274 -25.84 -1.58 -40.94
CA LEU A 274 -25.19 -2.75 -40.31
C LEU A 274 -26.07 -4.01 -40.21
N MET A 275 -27.31 -3.99 -40.70
CA MET A 275 -28.13 -5.21 -40.77
C MET A 275 -28.56 -5.51 -42.20
N GLY A 276 -27.62 -6.05 -42.99
CA GLY A 276 -27.98 -6.61 -44.28
C GLY A 276 -26.83 -6.87 -45.24
N ARG A 277 -25.91 -7.78 -44.90
CA ARG A 277 -25.38 -8.75 -45.88
C ARG A 277 -24.59 -9.89 -45.22
N ASN A 278 -25.12 -11.07 -45.48
CA ASN A 278 -24.64 -12.43 -45.23
C ASN A 278 -23.12 -12.62 -45.41
N PRO A 279 -22.39 -13.26 -44.46
CA PRO A 279 -20.95 -13.40 -44.50
C PRO A 279 -20.52 -14.69 -45.22
N LEU A 280 -20.13 -14.61 -46.49
CA LEU A 280 -19.37 -15.66 -47.18
C LEU A 280 -18.55 -15.06 -48.33
N ALA A 281 -17.30 -14.68 -48.03
CA ALA A 281 -16.12 -14.58 -48.92
C ALA A 281 -15.07 -13.71 -48.19
N THR A 282 -14.10 -14.28 -47.47
CA THR A 282 -12.80 -14.71 -48.01
C THR A 282 -12.10 -13.61 -48.83
N LEU A 283 -11.11 -12.98 -48.19
CA LEU A 283 -9.82 -12.53 -48.72
C LEU A 283 -9.73 -12.30 -50.25
N VAL A 284 -9.40 -11.08 -50.68
CA VAL A 284 -8.26 -10.79 -51.60
C VAL A 284 -8.12 -9.27 -51.78
N ALA A 285 -6.89 -8.80 -51.60
CA ALA A 285 -6.41 -7.46 -51.87
C ALA A 285 -6.69 -7.00 -53.31
N ALA A 286 -7.11 -5.75 -53.49
CA ALA A 286 -7.09 -5.11 -54.80
C ALA A 286 -5.61 -4.86 -55.21
N GLN A 287 -5.06 -5.80 -55.98
CA GLN A 287 -3.91 -5.52 -56.84
C GLN A 287 -4.41 -4.69 -58.03
N TYR A 288 -3.88 -3.47 -58.19
CA TYR A 288 -4.03 -2.74 -59.45
C TYR A 288 -3.38 -3.56 -60.57
N THR A 289 -4.17 -4.00 -61.57
CA THR A 289 -3.63 -4.68 -62.76
C THR A 289 -3.02 -3.65 -63.70
N THR A 290 -1.69 -3.59 -63.74
CA THR A 290 -0.97 -2.79 -64.75
C THR A 290 -1.17 -3.40 -66.13
N LEU A 291 -1.70 -2.61 -67.07
CA LEU A 291 -1.77 -2.95 -68.49
C LEU A 291 -0.54 -2.38 -69.20
N THR A 292 0.13 -3.19 -70.01
CA THR A 292 1.34 -2.77 -70.74
C THR A 292 1.19 -3.11 -72.22
N PHE A 293 1.51 -2.15 -73.09
CA PHE A 293 1.52 -2.33 -74.54
C PHE A 293 2.94 -2.77 -74.95
N SER A 294 3.13 -4.04 -75.31
CA SER A 294 4.47 -4.62 -75.54
C SER A 294 4.87 -4.76 -77.00
N GLY A 295 4.12 -4.13 -77.92
CA GLY A 295 4.36 -4.16 -79.34
C GLY A 295 3.30 -3.36 -80.08
N VAL A 296 3.47 -3.21 -81.41
CA VAL A 296 2.57 -2.37 -82.22
C VAL A 296 1.13 -2.79 -81.99
N ASN A 297 0.80 -4.07 -81.87
CA ASN A 297 -0.59 -4.53 -81.78
C ASN A 297 -0.88 -5.45 -80.56
N THR A 298 -0.14 -5.32 -79.47
CA THR A 298 -0.20 -6.29 -78.36
C THR A 298 -0.46 -5.63 -77.02
N ILE A 299 -1.51 -6.08 -76.32
CA ILE A 299 -1.88 -5.66 -74.96
C ILE A 299 -1.66 -6.84 -74.02
N THR A 300 -0.82 -6.63 -73.00
CA THR A 300 -0.50 -7.66 -72.00
C THR A 300 -0.90 -7.17 -70.62
N ARG A 301 -1.45 -8.06 -69.80
CA ARG A 301 -1.72 -7.77 -68.39
C ARG A 301 -0.82 -8.58 -67.47
N ALA A 302 -0.54 -8.05 -66.29
CA ALA A 302 0.32 -8.70 -65.30
C ALA A 302 -0.30 -9.95 -64.66
N ALA A 303 -1.64 -10.05 -64.57
CA ALA A 303 -2.35 -11.21 -64.00
C ALA A 303 -3.82 -11.36 -64.51
N GLY A 304 -4.31 -12.61 -64.62
CA GLY A 304 -5.66 -13.01 -65.06
C GLY A 304 -5.78 -13.47 -66.53
N SER A 305 -6.98 -13.81 -67.05
CA SER A 305 -7.21 -14.25 -68.45
C SER A 305 -8.33 -13.50 -69.20
N TRP A 306 -8.01 -12.92 -70.37
CA TRP A 306 -8.89 -12.06 -71.17
C TRP A 306 -10.08 -12.86 -71.68
N VAL A 307 -9.90 -14.18 -71.82
CA VAL A 307 -10.96 -15.12 -72.18
C VAL A 307 -11.98 -15.22 -71.04
N THR A 308 -11.54 -15.38 -69.80
CA THR A 308 -12.43 -15.42 -68.63
C THR A 308 -13.14 -14.10 -68.36
N ASP A 309 -12.53 -12.96 -68.75
CA ASP A 309 -13.16 -11.65 -68.65
C ASP A 309 -14.14 -11.35 -69.81
N GLY A 310 -14.38 -12.33 -70.69
CA GLY A 310 -15.43 -12.30 -71.72
C GLY A 310 -14.97 -11.88 -73.12
N TYR A 311 -13.67 -11.67 -73.36
CA TYR A 311 -13.13 -11.20 -74.65
C TYR A 311 -12.81 -12.33 -75.64
N ALA A 312 -13.58 -13.43 -75.63
CA ALA A 312 -13.15 -14.72 -76.20
C ALA A 312 -13.28 -14.89 -77.74
N ALA A 313 -13.83 -13.93 -78.50
CA ALA A 313 -14.04 -14.09 -79.95
C ALA A 313 -13.25 -13.05 -80.78
N PRO A 314 -12.55 -13.46 -81.86
CA PRO A 314 -12.00 -12.54 -82.86
C PRO A 314 -13.09 -11.57 -83.36
N GLY A 315 -12.82 -10.27 -83.31
CA GLY A 315 -13.75 -9.20 -83.66
C GLY A 315 -14.39 -8.47 -82.47
N THR A 316 -14.16 -8.93 -81.23
CA THR A 316 -14.57 -8.20 -80.02
C THR A 316 -13.85 -6.85 -79.95
N LYS A 317 -14.53 -5.78 -79.51
CA LYS A 317 -13.97 -4.43 -79.44
C LYS A 317 -13.70 -4.01 -78.00
N VAL A 318 -12.50 -3.47 -77.75
CA VAL A 318 -12.05 -2.91 -76.47
C VAL A 318 -11.90 -1.41 -76.66
N VAL A 319 -12.71 -0.61 -75.98
CA VAL A 319 -12.59 0.86 -76.03
C VAL A 319 -11.72 1.30 -74.86
N ILE A 320 -10.60 1.94 -75.16
CA ILE A 320 -9.75 2.56 -74.14
C ILE A 320 -10.12 4.05 -74.08
N THR A 321 -10.42 4.54 -72.88
CA THR A 321 -10.70 5.97 -72.64
C THR A 321 -9.90 6.52 -71.49
N GLY A 322 -9.53 7.80 -71.56
CA GLY A 322 -8.84 8.52 -70.48
C GLY A 322 -7.31 8.51 -70.58
N THR A 323 -6.73 8.00 -71.66
CA THR A 323 -5.29 8.17 -71.97
C THR A 323 -5.09 9.23 -73.05
N THR A 324 -3.86 9.70 -73.20
CA THR A 324 -3.50 10.78 -74.12
C THR A 324 -3.32 10.31 -75.57
N LEU A 325 -2.85 9.07 -75.78
CA LEU A 325 -2.47 8.56 -77.11
C LEU A 325 -3.23 7.29 -77.55
N ASN A 326 -3.96 6.62 -76.67
CA ASN A 326 -4.70 5.37 -76.95
C ASN A 326 -6.21 5.48 -76.73
N ASN A 327 -6.78 6.70 -76.73
CA ASN A 327 -8.22 6.93 -76.55
C ASN A 327 -9.04 6.52 -77.80
N THR A 328 -8.98 5.24 -78.16
CA THR A 328 -9.56 4.65 -79.37
C THR A 328 -10.09 3.25 -79.08
N THR A 329 -10.74 2.65 -80.09
CA THR A 329 -11.24 1.28 -80.01
C THR A 329 -10.26 0.30 -80.66
N PHE A 330 -9.90 -0.75 -79.93
CA PHE A 330 -9.05 -1.84 -80.39
C PHE A 330 -9.90 -3.09 -80.65
N THR A 331 -9.75 -3.69 -81.82
CA THR A 331 -10.45 -4.88 -82.26
C THR A 331 -9.56 -6.10 -82.00
N VAL A 332 -10.04 -7.04 -81.19
CA VAL A 332 -9.31 -8.26 -80.81
C VAL A 332 -9.19 -9.20 -82.01
N VAL A 333 -7.97 -9.57 -82.37
CA VAL A 333 -7.65 -10.54 -83.42
C VAL A 333 -7.52 -11.93 -82.81
N SER A 334 -6.74 -12.03 -81.74
CA SER A 334 -6.52 -13.28 -81.03
C SER A 334 -6.14 -13.00 -79.59
N ILE A 335 -6.44 -13.96 -78.71
CA ILE A 335 -5.88 -14.01 -77.37
C ILE A 335 -5.01 -15.26 -77.33
N ASP A 336 -3.84 -15.14 -76.71
CA ASP A 336 -2.94 -16.27 -76.56
C ASP A 336 -3.56 -17.38 -75.68
N PRO A 337 -3.06 -18.63 -75.76
CA PRO A 337 -3.64 -19.74 -75.02
C PRO A 337 -3.65 -19.57 -73.50
N THR A 338 -2.78 -18.73 -72.94
CA THR A 338 -2.75 -18.44 -71.50
C THR A 338 -3.82 -17.42 -71.09
N GLY A 339 -4.37 -16.67 -72.05
CA GLY A 339 -5.32 -15.61 -71.81
C GLY A 339 -4.69 -14.30 -71.36
N ALA A 340 -3.37 -14.20 -71.20
CA ALA A 340 -2.72 -13.00 -70.65
C ALA A 340 -2.41 -11.94 -71.73
N VAL A 341 -2.28 -12.35 -72.99
CA VAL A 341 -1.83 -11.52 -74.10
C VAL A 341 -2.93 -11.44 -75.17
N MET A 342 -3.38 -10.22 -75.45
CA MET A 342 -4.37 -9.92 -76.47
C MET A 342 -3.68 -9.24 -77.65
N THR A 343 -3.87 -9.76 -78.86
CA THR A 343 -3.41 -9.14 -80.11
C THR A 343 -4.59 -8.43 -80.77
N THR A 344 -4.39 -7.18 -81.16
CA THR A 344 -5.42 -6.31 -81.76
C THR A 344 -5.09 -5.97 -83.21
N VAL A 345 -6.05 -5.43 -83.96
CA VAL A 345 -5.78 -4.96 -85.34
C VAL A 345 -5.00 -3.64 -85.29
N GLU A 346 -5.41 -2.76 -84.38
CA GLU A 346 -4.92 -1.40 -84.24
C GLU A 346 -3.66 -1.34 -83.39
N ALA A 347 -2.85 -0.33 -83.69
CA ALA A 347 -1.56 -0.15 -83.07
C ALA A 347 -1.63 0.66 -81.76
N GLY A 348 -1.19 0.08 -80.64
CA GLY A 348 -1.08 0.78 -79.36
C GLY A 348 0.21 1.60 -79.25
N VAL A 349 0.13 2.79 -78.66
CA VAL A 349 1.28 3.66 -78.37
C VAL A 349 1.68 3.49 -76.90
N ALA A 350 2.93 3.13 -76.60
CA ALA A 350 3.37 3.02 -75.21
C ALA A 350 3.42 4.39 -74.53
N GLU A 351 2.60 4.62 -73.50
CA GLU A 351 2.48 5.94 -72.83
C GLU A 351 3.34 6.11 -71.55
N GLY A 352 3.90 5.04 -70.97
CA GLY A 352 4.74 5.12 -69.74
C GLY A 352 3.99 5.64 -68.48
N PRO A 353 4.48 5.38 -67.25
CA PRO A 353 3.82 5.86 -66.04
C PRO A 353 4.11 7.36 -65.80
N THR A 354 3.06 8.17 -65.64
CA THR A 354 3.14 9.61 -65.36
C THR A 354 3.49 9.87 -63.88
N ALA A 355 4.59 10.56 -63.62
CA ALA A 355 4.99 11.02 -62.28
C ALA A 355 4.00 12.05 -61.73
N ALA A 356 3.69 11.97 -60.44
CA ALA A 356 2.74 12.82 -59.74
C ALA A 356 3.12 14.31 -59.82
N ALA A 357 2.14 15.14 -60.19
CA ALA A 357 2.29 16.58 -60.37
C ALA A 357 2.21 17.34 -59.03
N THR A 358 3.15 18.25 -58.82
CA THR A 358 3.14 19.28 -57.77
C THR A 358 2.17 20.40 -58.14
N VAL A 359 1.15 20.67 -57.31
CA VAL A 359 0.22 21.79 -57.50
C VAL A 359 0.80 23.06 -56.87
N ASN A 360 0.99 24.08 -57.70
CA ASN A 360 1.44 25.41 -57.32
C ASN A 360 0.43 26.45 -57.81
N GLY A 361 0.01 27.37 -56.93
CA GLY A 361 -0.54 28.68 -57.32
C GLY A 361 -2.01 28.95 -56.99
N TYR A 362 -2.25 29.75 -55.94
CA TYR A 362 -3.19 30.88 -55.99
C TYR A 362 -2.72 31.96 -54.98
N THR A 363 -2.60 33.20 -55.46
CA THR A 363 -2.23 34.39 -54.68
C THR A 363 -3.43 35.34 -54.68
N TYR A 364 -3.90 35.76 -53.50
CA TYR A 364 -4.78 36.92 -53.34
C TYR A 364 -4.05 38.00 -52.54
N PRO A 365 -4.14 39.29 -52.92
CA PRO A 365 -3.50 40.38 -52.20
C PRO A 365 -4.45 40.97 -51.16
N ASN A 366 -4.07 40.93 -49.88
CA ASN A 366 -4.62 41.83 -48.86
C ASN A 366 -3.47 42.24 -47.91
N PRO A 367 -3.18 43.53 -47.70
CA PRO A 367 -2.12 43.97 -46.82
C PRO A 367 -2.65 44.08 -45.39
N ASP A 368 -2.63 42.98 -44.66
CA ASP A 368 -2.64 42.95 -43.19
C ASP A 368 -2.17 41.56 -42.74
N ALA A 369 -0.86 41.41 -42.56
CA ALA A 369 -0.24 40.14 -42.20
C ALA A 369 -0.31 39.92 -40.68
N VAL A 370 -1.40 39.30 -40.22
CA VAL A 370 -1.36 38.46 -39.01
C VAL A 370 -0.96 37.05 -39.46
N LEU A 371 0.24 36.61 -39.03
CA LEU A 371 0.70 35.24 -39.23
C LEU A 371 -0.21 34.25 -38.50
N THR A 372 -1.12 33.59 -39.21
CA THR A 372 -1.78 32.36 -38.76
C THR A 372 -1.37 31.22 -39.70
N GLY A 373 -0.28 30.55 -39.35
CA GLY A 373 0.28 29.44 -40.11
C GLY A 373 1.30 28.66 -39.28
N PHE A 374 0.88 28.14 -38.12
CA PHE A 374 1.62 27.07 -37.45
C PHE A 374 0.92 25.75 -37.79
N SER A 375 1.49 25.00 -38.73
CA SER A 375 1.26 23.55 -38.76
C SER A 375 1.87 22.96 -37.49
N ALA A 376 1.15 22.04 -36.85
CA ALA A 376 1.50 21.44 -35.55
C ALA A 376 2.68 20.45 -35.64
N ALA A 377 3.80 20.88 -36.21
CA ALA A 377 5.11 20.28 -35.98
C ALA A 377 5.80 21.12 -34.92
N ALA A 378 6.21 20.47 -33.83
CA ALA A 378 6.84 21.04 -32.64
C ALA A 378 7.86 22.16 -32.95
N SER A 379 7.41 23.42 -32.94
CA SER A 379 8.29 24.55 -33.19
C SER A 379 8.97 24.96 -31.88
N ARG A 380 10.30 24.77 -31.82
CA ARG A 380 11.15 25.35 -30.78
C ARG A 380 11.09 26.88 -30.86
N ALA A 381 11.20 27.57 -29.73
CA ALA A 381 11.41 29.00 -29.75
C ALA A 381 12.76 29.26 -30.43
N ALA A 382 12.76 29.96 -31.57
CA ALA A 382 13.96 30.28 -32.31
C ALA A 382 14.10 31.80 -32.39
N VAL A 383 15.16 32.34 -31.81
CA VAL A 383 15.51 33.76 -31.95
C VAL A 383 16.63 33.88 -32.96
N THR A 384 16.40 34.68 -34.01
CA THR A 384 17.40 34.97 -35.05
C THR A 384 17.93 36.39 -34.81
N THR A 385 19.23 36.52 -34.56
CA THR A 385 19.85 37.83 -34.28
C THR A 385 20.15 38.56 -35.60
N SER A 386 19.22 39.35 -36.12
CA SER A 386 19.37 40.00 -37.43
C SER A 386 20.25 41.27 -37.45
N SER A 387 20.86 41.66 -36.33
CA SER A 387 21.53 42.97 -36.17
C SER A 387 22.95 42.92 -35.58
N ILE A 388 23.55 41.73 -35.38
CA ILE A 388 24.93 41.64 -34.87
C ILE A 388 25.93 41.87 -36.00
N THR A 389 26.77 42.90 -35.85
CA THR A 389 27.87 43.20 -36.78
C THR A 389 29.15 42.58 -36.23
N PHE A 390 29.89 41.85 -37.07
CA PHE A 390 31.14 41.19 -36.68
C PHE A 390 32.35 42.00 -37.19
N PRO A 391 33.46 42.12 -36.42
CA PRO A 391 33.70 41.49 -35.11
C PRO A 391 32.84 42.11 -33.99
N TRP A 392 32.26 41.25 -33.15
CA TRP A 392 31.38 41.66 -32.05
C TRP A 392 32.18 41.81 -30.75
N THR A 393 32.01 42.97 -30.10
CA THR A 393 32.64 43.30 -28.81
C THR A 393 31.59 43.84 -27.83
N GLY A 394 30.78 42.94 -27.28
CA GLY A 394 29.75 43.29 -26.30
C GLY A 394 29.61 42.22 -25.22
N VAL A 395 28.60 42.36 -24.38
CA VAL A 395 28.21 41.31 -23.42
C VAL A 395 26.74 40.99 -23.63
N ILE A 396 26.41 39.71 -23.73
CA ILE A 396 25.04 39.21 -23.82
C ILE A 396 24.74 38.38 -22.58
N GLU A 397 23.62 38.66 -21.93
CA GLU A 397 23.01 37.77 -20.94
C GLU A 397 21.98 36.90 -21.66
N LEU A 398 22.19 35.59 -21.66
CA LEU A 398 21.33 34.61 -22.33
C LEU A 398 20.87 33.56 -21.32
N GLY A 399 19.58 33.28 -21.26
CA GLY A 399 19.00 32.16 -20.50
C GLY A 399 18.04 31.39 -21.39
N ILE A 400 18.15 30.06 -21.41
CA ILE A 400 17.33 29.17 -22.24
C ILE A 400 16.61 28.20 -21.31
N ASP A 401 15.29 28.04 -21.43
CA ASP A 401 14.48 26.99 -20.76
C ASP A 401 14.60 26.92 -19.24
N GLY A 402 14.60 28.08 -18.58
CA GLY A 402 14.70 28.17 -17.12
C GLY A 402 16.12 28.01 -16.57
N TRP A 403 17.12 27.86 -17.44
CA TRP A 403 18.52 27.89 -17.03
C TRP A 403 18.90 29.29 -16.56
N GLN A 404 19.86 29.35 -15.63
CA GLN A 404 20.39 30.62 -15.11
C GLN A 404 20.89 31.50 -16.27
N LEU A 405 20.61 32.81 -16.20
CA LEU A 405 21.12 33.80 -17.15
C LEU A 405 22.65 33.73 -17.17
N GLN A 406 23.22 33.30 -18.30
CA GLN A 406 24.66 33.22 -18.51
C GLN A 406 25.13 34.49 -19.20
N ARG A 407 26.18 35.08 -18.64
CA ARG A 407 26.81 36.28 -19.18
C ARG A 407 27.93 35.88 -20.12
N ILE A 408 27.71 36.09 -21.41
CA ILE A 408 28.62 35.76 -22.51
C ILE A 408 29.30 37.05 -22.96
N SER A 409 30.58 37.19 -22.65
CA SER A 409 31.39 38.37 -23.01
C SER A 409 32.19 38.13 -24.28
N GLY A 410 31.94 38.94 -25.31
CA GLY A 410 32.59 38.85 -26.62
C GLY A 410 33.88 39.63 -26.71
N THR A 411 34.88 39.36 -25.89
CA THR A 411 36.22 39.94 -26.12
C THR A 411 36.85 39.28 -27.35
N ALA A 412 36.56 39.86 -28.53
CA ALA A 412 37.04 39.51 -29.87
C ALA A 412 36.36 38.30 -30.57
N ILE A 413 35.02 38.27 -30.60
CA ILE A 413 34.29 37.28 -31.42
C ILE A 413 34.26 37.74 -32.89
N ALA A 414 35.07 37.11 -33.73
CA ALA A 414 35.33 37.57 -35.10
C ALA A 414 34.26 37.15 -36.11
N THR A 415 33.54 36.05 -35.85
CA THR A 415 32.52 35.51 -36.76
C THR A 415 31.27 35.05 -36.00
N LYS A 416 30.17 34.84 -36.74
CA LYS A 416 28.93 34.26 -36.19
C LYS A 416 29.11 32.82 -35.71
N ASP A 417 30.04 32.08 -36.32
CA ASP A 417 30.34 30.69 -35.93
C ASP A 417 31.04 30.70 -34.57
N ASP A 418 31.94 31.65 -34.35
CA ASP A 418 32.58 31.87 -33.05
C ASP A 418 31.56 32.28 -31.99
N LEU A 419 30.57 33.11 -32.34
CA LEU A 419 29.48 33.47 -31.41
C LEU A 419 28.59 32.28 -31.06
N ALA A 420 28.21 31.47 -32.05
CA ALA A 420 27.42 30.26 -31.84
C ALA A 420 28.19 29.24 -30.99
N ALA A 421 29.49 29.08 -31.23
CA ALA A 421 30.37 28.23 -30.43
C ALA A 421 30.49 28.75 -28.98
N GLU A 422 30.62 30.07 -28.80
CA GLU A 422 30.68 30.67 -27.47
C GLU A 422 29.37 30.49 -26.70
N ILE A 423 28.21 30.67 -27.34
CA ILE A 423 26.91 30.38 -26.73
C ILE A 423 26.79 28.90 -26.36
N ASN A 424 27.24 27.99 -27.24
CA ASN A 424 27.18 26.55 -26.98
C ASN A 424 28.12 26.07 -25.86
N LYS A 425 29.12 26.85 -25.43
CA LYS A 425 29.90 26.52 -24.22
C LYS A 425 29.04 26.56 -22.96
N TYR A 426 28.06 27.47 -22.93
CA TYR A 426 27.14 27.65 -21.82
C TYR A 426 25.82 26.88 -22.02
N PHE A 427 25.39 26.70 -23.28
CA PHE A 427 24.16 26.01 -23.64
C PHE A 427 24.38 25.03 -24.81
N PRO A 428 24.94 23.84 -24.56
CA PRO A 428 25.35 22.91 -25.63
C PRO A 428 24.22 22.57 -26.62
N GLY A 429 24.49 22.79 -27.91
CA GLY A 429 23.60 22.42 -29.01
C GLY A 429 22.39 23.34 -29.23
N THR A 430 22.36 24.53 -28.61
CA THR A 430 21.25 25.49 -28.76
C THR A 430 21.49 26.55 -29.81
N ALA A 431 22.75 26.89 -30.10
CA ALA A 431 23.08 27.91 -31.09
C ALA A 431 23.67 27.28 -32.36
N ALA A 432 23.21 27.73 -33.51
CA ALA A 432 23.77 27.38 -34.80
C ALA A 432 23.94 28.64 -35.65
N PRO A 433 24.97 28.72 -36.51
CA PRO A 433 25.10 29.82 -37.45
C PRO A 433 23.94 29.78 -38.46
N GLY A 434 23.20 30.88 -38.55
CA GLY A 434 22.11 31.06 -39.52
C GLY A 434 22.62 31.54 -40.87
N GLY A 435 21.70 31.79 -41.82
CA GLY A 435 22.03 32.44 -43.09
C GLY A 435 22.49 33.90 -42.88
N GLY A 436 23.45 34.37 -43.71
CA GLY A 436 23.96 35.75 -43.61
C GLY A 436 24.81 36.00 -42.36
N THR A 437 24.56 37.10 -41.63
CA THR A 437 25.25 37.50 -40.38
C THR A 437 24.52 37.04 -39.10
N THR A 438 23.58 36.11 -39.21
CA THR A 438 22.70 35.74 -38.09
C THR A 438 23.20 34.52 -37.31
N VAL A 439 22.92 34.47 -36.00
CA VAL A 439 22.99 33.26 -35.18
C VAL A 439 21.56 32.88 -34.81
N VAL A 440 21.22 31.60 -34.96
CA VAL A 440 19.92 31.04 -34.57
C VAL A 440 20.12 30.36 -33.23
N ILE A 441 19.41 30.84 -32.21
CA ILE A 441 19.38 30.23 -30.88
C ILE A 441 18.03 29.54 -30.74
N GLN A 442 18.05 28.24 -30.43
CA GLN A 442 16.88 27.39 -30.27
C GLN A 442 16.79 26.89 -28.85
N SER A 443 15.58 26.91 -28.28
CA SER A 443 15.31 26.22 -27.02
C SER A 443 15.47 24.70 -27.17
N HIS A 444 15.82 24.03 -26.08
CA HIS A 444 15.69 22.57 -25.93
C HIS A 444 14.24 22.16 -25.65
N GLY A 445 13.48 23.02 -24.98
CA GLY A 445 12.06 22.83 -24.66
C GLY A 445 11.16 22.95 -25.89
N TYR A 446 10.22 22.02 -26.03
CA TYR A 446 9.15 22.06 -27.04
C TYR A 446 7.89 22.72 -26.46
N GLY A 447 7.22 23.57 -27.23
CA GLY A 447 6.01 24.25 -26.78
C GLY A 447 6.30 25.37 -25.77
N ARG A 448 5.61 25.37 -24.62
CA ARG A 448 5.56 26.51 -23.67
C ARG A 448 6.81 26.81 -22.89
N GLU A 449 7.64 25.80 -22.72
CA GLU A 449 8.81 25.87 -21.84
C GLU A 449 10.04 26.38 -22.59
N GLY A 450 9.94 26.47 -23.92
CA GLY A 450 10.91 27.12 -24.79
C GLY A 450 11.00 28.61 -24.53
N VAL A 451 11.76 29.02 -23.51
CA VAL A 451 11.93 30.44 -23.15
C VAL A 451 13.37 30.83 -23.37
N ILE A 452 13.62 31.61 -24.42
CA ILE A 452 14.92 32.25 -24.64
C ILE A 452 14.83 33.68 -24.11
N ARG A 453 15.51 33.97 -23.01
CA ARG A 453 15.73 35.32 -22.50
C ARG A 453 17.07 35.82 -23.00
N TYR A 454 17.06 36.94 -23.69
CA TYR A 454 18.27 37.58 -24.22
C TYR A 454 18.29 39.05 -23.78
N ARG A 455 19.45 39.52 -23.32
CA ARG A 455 19.69 40.92 -23.00
C ARG A 455 21.08 41.32 -23.48
N ASP A 456 21.15 42.33 -24.37
CA ASP A 456 22.40 43.05 -24.64
C ASP A 456 22.62 44.09 -23.53
N ILE A 457 23.74 43.96 -22.83
CA ILE A 457 24.08 44.83 -21.69
C ILE A 457 24.99 45.98 -22.12
N SER A 458 25.34 46.05 -23.41
CA SER A 458 26.30 47.01 -23.99
C SER A 458 25.68 48.36 -24.36
N GLY A 459 24.35 48.50 -24.20
CA GLY A 459 23.61 49.76 -24.34
C GLY A 459 22.62 49.79 -25.50
N GLY A 460 21.31 49.65 -25.20
CA GLY A 460 20.30 50.35 -26.00
C GLY A 460 18.89 49.75 -26.15
N GLN A 461 18.69 48.44 -26.37
CA GLN A 461 17.33 47.89 -26.55
C GLN A 461 17.16 46.45 -26.04
N VAL A 462 16.11 46.25 -25.24
CA VAL A 462 15.59 44.95 -24.81
C VAL A 462 14.43 44.60 -25.75
N PHE A 463 14.56 43.55 -26.56
CA PHE A 463 13.42 42.96 -27.27
C PHE A 463 12.95 41.72 -26.51
N GLU A 464 11.89 41.86 -25.72
CA GLU A 464 11.08 40.72 -25.28
C GLU A 464 10.08 40.37 -26.40
N THR A 465 10.35 39.30 -27.14
CA THR A 465 9.31 38.69 -27.98
C THR A 465 8.46 37.79 -27.09
N GLY A 466 7.44 38.38 -26.46
CA GLY A 466 6.40 37.64 -25.77
C GLY A 466 5.57 36.87 -26.80
N THR A 467 5.87 35.59 -27.02
CA THR A 467 4.89 34.68 -27.60
C THR A 467 3.72 34.60 -26.63
N THR A 468 2.53 34.88 -27.15
CA THR A 468 1.27 34.84 -26.42
C THR A 468 1.17 33.51 -25.70
N ARG A 469 1.09 33.56 -24.37
CA ARG A 469 0.92 32.41 -23.47
C ARG A 469 -0.44 31.77 -23.81
N MET A 470 -0.53 30.92 -24.84
CA MET A 470 -1.66 29.97 -24.96
C MET A 470 -1.66 29.05 -23.73
N VAL A 471 -2.61 28.13 -23.55
CA VAL A 471 -2.65 26.80 -22.85
C VAL A 471 -2.23 25.61 -23.74
N ALA A 472 -1.33 24.68 -23.41
CA ALA A 472 -0.91 23.54 -24.23
C ALA A 472 -0.77 22.43 -23.23
N ARG A 473 -1.80 21.60 -23.20
CA ARG A 473 -1.90 20.44 -22.31
C ARG A 473 -0.97 19.38 -22.89
N GLY A 474 -0.30 18.62 -22.01
CA GLY A 474 0.56 17.52 -22.43
C GLY A 474 -0.13 16.61 -23.45
N THR A 475 0.64 16.03 -24.36
CA THR A 475 0.14 15.09 -25.36
C THR A 475 -0.42 13.87 -24.61
N ALA A 476 -1.69 13.54 -24.83
CA ALA A 476 -2.29 12.37 -24.20
C ALA A 476 -1.51 11.11 -24.59
N GLN A 477 -1.04 10.35 -23.60
CA GLN A 477 -0.42 9.05 -23.85
C GLN A 477 -1.47 8.07 -24.39
N ALA A 478 -1.04 7.16 -25.25
CA ALA A 478 -1.88 6.06 -25.70
C ALA A 478 -2.11 5.08 -24.53
N PRO A 479 -3.29 4.47 -24.40
CA PRO A 479 -3.49 3.39 -23.43
C PRO A 479 -2.50 2.23 -23.69
N LEU A 480 -2.07 1.57 -22.63
CA LEU A 480 -1.19 0.39 -22.63
C LEU A 480 -1.94 -0.87 -22.19
N ILE A 481 -1.45 -2.04 -22.60
CA ILE A 481 -1.97 -3.32 -22.08
C ILE A 481 -1.74 -3.34 -20.56
N GLY A 482 -2.78 -3.69 -19.81
CA GLY A 482 -2.84 -3.71 -18.35
C GLY A 482 -3.33 -2.42 -17.69
N ASP A 483 -3.58 -1.35 -18.46
CA ASP A 483 -4.29 -0.17 -17.96
C ASP A 483 -5.79 -0.49 -17.72
N GLU A 484 -6.49 0.28 -16.91
CA GLU A 484 -7.88 0.01 -16.54
C GLU A 484 -8.85 1.01 -17.16
N LEU A 485 -9.96 0.55 -17.75
CA LEU A 485 -11.04 1.41 -18.24
C LEU A 485 -12.12 1.58 -17.18
N TRP A 486 -12.46 2.83 -16.88
CA TRP A 486 -13.46 3.20 -15.89
C TRP A 486 -14.55 4.07 -16.52
N VAL A 487 -15.79 3.88 -16.08
CA VAL A 487 -16.94 4.73 -16.44
C VAL A 487 -17.65 5.16 -15.15
N GLY A 488 -17.64 6.45 -14.86
CA GLY A 488 -17.96 6.96 -13.53
C GLY A 488 -17.01 6.36 -12.49
N ASN A 489 -17.56 5.70 -11.48
CA ASN A 489 -16.80 5.00 -10.43
C ASN A 489 -16.79 3.46 -10.61
N THR A 490 -17.19 2.96 -11.78
CA THR A 490 -17.25 1.52 -12.05
C THR A 490 -16.12 1.11 -12.99
N LYS A 491 -15.26 0.19 -12.55
CA LYS A 491 -14.25 -0.45 -13.39
C LYS A 491 -14.96 -1.34 -14.40
N LEU A 492 -14.72 -1.11 -15.68
CA LEU A 492 -15.29 -1.93 -16.75
C LEU A 492 -14.39 -3.10 -17.14
N GLY A 493 -13.07 -2.97 -16.96
CA GLY A 493 -12.11 -4.02 -17.26
C GLY A 493 -10.68 -3.51 -17.39
N VAL A 494 -9.74 -4.44 -17.47
CA VAL A 494 -8.33 -4.20 -17.77
C VAL A 494 -8.11 -4.35 -19.28
N ILE A 495 -7.35 -3.44 -19.89
CA ILE A 495 -7.01 -3.48 -21.32
C ILE A 495 -6.10 -4.69 -21.56
N ALA A 496 -6.67 -5.78 -22.07
CA ALA A 496 -5.97 -7.00 -22.44
C ALA A 496 -5.24 -6.87 -23.79
N GLN A 497 -5.73 -6.04 -24.70
CA GLN A 497 -5.15 -5.86 -26.04
C GLN A 497 -5.40 -4.46 -26.59
N LEU A 498 -4.46 -3.96 -27.39
CA LEU A 498 -4.61 -2.76 -28.20
C LEU A 498 -4.73 -3.17 -29.67
N VAL A 499 -5.82 -2.81 -30.31
CA VAL A 499 -6.08 -3.04 -31.73
C VAL A 499 -6.09 -1.68 -32.43
N THR A 500 -5.02 -1.41 -33.17
CA THR A 500 -4.91 -0.19 -33.98
C THR A 500 -5.45 -0.49 -35.37
N THR A 501 -6.54 0.16 -35.77
CA THR A 501 -7.06 0.05 -37.14
C THR A 501 -6.77 1.33 -37.90
N ASP A 502 -5.98 1.22 -38.98
CA ASP A 502 -5.70 2.34 -39.89
C ASP A 502 -6.82 2.43 -40.93
N VAL A 503 -7.82 3.28 -40.68
CA VAL A 503 -8.94 3.49 -41.60
C VAL A 503 -8.85 4.92 -42.15
N GLY A 504 -8.15 5.09 -43.28
CA GLY A 504 -8.18 6.33 -44.06
C GLY A 504 -7.40 7.51 -43.46
N GLY A 505 -6.32 7.26 -42.69
CA GLY A 505 -5.45 8.31 -42.16
C GLY A 505 -5.87 8.91 -40.81
N ALA A 506 -6.93 8.37 -40.19
CA ALA A 506 -7.25 8.59 -38.78
C ALA A 506 -7.03 7.28 -38.00
N VAL A 507 -6.20 7.33 -36.96
CA VAL A 507 -5.86 6.17 -36.15
C VAL A 507 -6.92 5.99 -35.07
N ASP A 508 -7.91 5.14 -35.34
CA ASP A 508 -8.85 4.70 -34.30
C ASP A 508 -8.16 3.68 -33.38
N GLN A 509 -8.30 3.88 -32.08
CA GLN A 509 -7.84 2.94 -31.07
C GLN A 509 -9.04 2.12 -30.60
N ILE A 510 -8.98 0.80 -30.82
CA ILE A 510 -9.89 -0.17 -30.23
C ILE A 510 -9.10 -0.86 -29.12
N VAL A 511 -9.67 -0.95 -27.92
CA VAL A 511 -9.09 -1.71 -26.81
C VAL A 511 -9.92 -2.95 -26.59
N ARG A 512 -9.26 -4.07 -26.32
CA ARG A 512 -9.91 -5.27 -25.80
C ARG A 512 -9.78 -5.26 -24.30
N LEU A 513 -10.88 -5.39 -23.58
CA LEU A 513 -10.91 -5.58 -22.14
C LEU A 513 -10.78 -7.07 -21.79
N ASP A 514 -10.43 -7.36 -20.55
CA ASP A 514 -10.52 -8.69 -19.94
C ASP A 514 -11.95 -9.08 -19.54
N THR A 515 -12.89 -8.15 -19.70
CA THR A 515 -14.29 -8.27 -19.29
C THR A 515 -15.19 -8.02 -20.49
N GLU A 516 -16.20 -8.87 -20.68
CA GLU A 516 -17.23 -8.69 -21.71
C GLU A 516 -18.25 -7.62 -21.29
N LEU A 517 -18.56 -6.72 -22.21
CA LEU A 517 -19.58 -5.70 -22.01
C LEU A 517 -20.74 -5.95 -22.98
N ALA A 518 -21.98 -5.82 -22.52
CA ALA A 518 -23.13 -5.90 -23.41
C ALA A 518 -23.04 -4.83 -24.52
N ALA A 519 -23.42 -5.18 -25.74
CA ALA A 519 -23.38 -4.27 -26.90
C ALA A 519 -24.23 -3.01 -26.67
N ASP A 520 -25.25 -3.10 -25.82
CA ASP A 520 -26.13 -2.00 -25.44
C ASP A 520 -25.67 -1.21 -24.21
N TYR A 521 -24.54 -1.58 -23.58
CA TYR A 521 -24.05 -1.00 -22.31
C TYR A 521 -23.94 0.53 -22.33
N PHE A 522 -23.60 1.12 -23.49
CA PHE A 522 -23.54 2.58 -23.69
C PHE A 522 -24.74 3.16 -24.46
N SER A 523 -25.67 2.34 -24.93
CA SER A 523 -26.73 2.73 -25.88
C SER A 523 -28.03 3.22 -25.22
N ALA A 524 -28.16 3.09 -23.89
CA ALA A 524 -29.39 3.41 -23.17
C ALA A 524 -29.54 4.91 -22.85
N THR A 525 -29.62 5.76 -23.87
CA THR A 525 -30.56 6.90 -24.06
C THR A 525 -29.98 7.89 -25.08
N PRO A 526 -30.67 8.17 -26.21
CA PRO A 526 -30.10 9.02 -27.25
C PRO A 526 -29.75 10.46 -26.82
N TRP A 527 -30.40 11.04 -25.81
CA TRP A 527 -30.17 12.45 -25.43
C TRP A 527 -30.46 12.74 -23.94
N GLY A 528 -30.38 11.73 -23.07
CA GLY A 528 -30.50 11.90 -21.62
C GLY A 528 -29.24 12.56 -21.05
N SER A 529 -29.40 13.60 -20.26
CA SER A 529 -28.36 14.56 -19.81
C SER A 529 -27.21 14.02 -18.95
N SER A 530 -27.01 12.71 -18.81
CA SER A 530 -25.86 12.13 -18.10
C SER A 530 -24.83 11.59 -19.09
N ARG A 531 -24.00 12.48 -19.65
CA ARG A 531 -22.74 12.07 -20.28
C ARG A 531 -21.93 11.36 -19.20
N GLN A 532 -21.86 10.03 -19.23
CA GLN A 532 -21.02 9.30 -18.29
C GLN A 532 -19.57 9.60 -18.66
N ASN A 533 -18.85 10.20 -17.72
CA ASN A 533 -17.43 10.45 -17.89
C ASN A 533 -16.72 9.10 -17.82
N TRP A 534 -15.90 8.82 -18.83
CA TRP A 534 -15.03 7.66 -18.85
C TRP A 534 -13.57 8.11 -18.77
N PHE A 535 -12.71 7.27 -18.22
CA PHE A 535 -11.27 7.52 -18.17
C PHE A 535 -10.50 6.19 -18.22
N ILE A 536 -9.23 6.28 -18.62
CA ILE A 536 -8.29 5.17 -18.55
C ILE A 536 -7.31 5.48 -17.42
N GLU A 537 -7.25 4.58 -16.44
CA GLU A 537 -6.26 4.61 -15.38
C GLU A 537 -5.00 3.90 -15.88
N ALA A 538 -3.93 4.67 -16.04
CA ALA A 538 -2.67 4.14 -16.54
C ALA A 538 -1.92 3.39 -15.42
N LYS A 539 -1.94 2.05 -15.46
CA LYS A 539 -1.23 1.18 -14.51
C LYS A 539 0.16 0.80 -15.01
N ASN A 540 0.37 0.81 -16.34
CA ASN A 540 1.58 0.24 -16.96
C ASN A 540 2.48 1.26 -17.69
N LEU A 541 2.42 2.55 -17.32
CA LEU A 541 3.36 3.55 -17.84
C LEU A 541 4.79 3.23 -17.40
N THR A 542 5.60 2.67 -18.30
CA THR A 542 7.02 2.42 -18.03
C THR A 542 7.80 3.73 -17.97
N ALA A 543 8.75 3.84 -17.03
CA ALA A 543 9.56 5.05 -16.82
C ALA A 543 10.33 5.52 -18.07
N GLY A 544 10.56 4.63 -19.05
CA GLY A 544 11.24 4.93 -20.31
C GLY A 544 10.33 5.40 -21.46
N GLN A 545 9.00 5.33 -21.33
CA GLN A 545 8.05 5.85 -22.34
C GLN A 545 7.63 7.30 -22.07
N VAL A 546 8.13 7.90 -20.99
CA VAL A 546 8.14 9.34 -20.80
C VAL A 546 9.03 9.92 -21.90
N ILE A 547 8.47 10.76 -22.77
CA ILE A 547 9.27 11.49 -23.78
C ILE A 547 10.46 12.11 -23.05
N ALA A 548 11.69 11.71 -23.39
CA ALA A 548 12.89 12.20 -22.74
C ALA A 548 12.91 13.74 -22.78
N GLY A 549 12.64 14.37 -21.63
CA GLY A 549 12.52 15.83 -21.46
C GLY A 549 11.14 16.34 -21.03
N SER A 550 10.08 15.53 -21.03
CA SER A 550 8.78 15.88 -20.45
C SER A 550 8.74 15.43 -18.98
N THR A 551 8.93 16.36 -18.04
CA THR A 551 8.77 16.11 -16.60
C THR A 551 7.28 16.01 -16.19
N ASP A 552 6.37 16.45 -17.05
CA ASP A 552 4.93 16.36 -16.84
C ASP A 552 4.39 15.01 -17.28
N LYS A 553 4.53 14.01 -16.38
CA LYS A 553 3.41 13.08 -16.19
C LYS A 553 2.15 13.93 -15.98
N THR A 554 0.98 13.52 -16.48
CA THR A 554 -0.28 14.10 -15.98
C THR A 554 -0.27 13.92 -14.47
N THR A 555 0.00 15.01 -13.75
CA THR A 555 0.15 14.97 -12.31
C THR A 555 -1.16 14.46 -11.72
N PRO A 556 -1.09 13.44 -10.85
CA PRO A 556 -2.29 12.87 -10.26
C PRO A 556 -3.03 13.96 -9.47
N GLU A 557 -4.34 13.79 -9.36
CA GLU A 557 -5.22 14.76 -8.68
C GLU A 557 -4.86 14.85 -7.18
N LEU A 558 -4.34 13.74 -6.65
CA LEU A 558 -3.75 13.57 -5.34
C LEU A 558 -2.32 13.00 -5.51
N SER A 559 -1.32 13.52 -4.82
CA SER A 559 -0.01 12.85 -4.71
C SER A 559 0.36 12.78 -3.25
N VAL A 560 0.47 11.58 -2.70
CA VAL A 560 0.92 11.37 -1.32
C VAL A 560 2.41 11.08 -1.35
N THR A 561 3.17 11.78 -0.52
CA THR A 561 4.59 11.54 -0.29
C THR A 561 4.87 11.55 1.20
N THR A 562 6.06 11.08 1.57
CA THR A 562 6.51 11.06 2.97
C THR A 562 6.57 12.41 3.68
N ARG A 563 6.45 13.51 2.95
CA ARG A 563 6.50 14.86 3.51
C ARG A 563 5.25 15.69 3.30
N PHE A 564 4.49 15.41 2.24
CA PHE A 564 3.35 16.23 1.85
C PHE A 564 2.33 15.44 1.04
N ILE A 565 1.07 15.84 1.17
CA ILE A 565 -0.03 15.50 0.28
C ILE A 565 -0.21 16.66 -0.69
N GLN A 566 -0.05 16.41 -1.99
CA GLN A 566 -0.32 17.39 -3.03
C GLN A 566 -1.74 17.20 -3.58
N LEU A 567 -2.52 18.27 -3.65
CA LEU A 567 -3.81 18.32 -4.35
C LEU A 567 -3.71 19.22 -5.58
N ARG A 568 -4.19 18.75 -6.72
CA ARG A 568 -4.19 19.53 -7.96
C ARG A 568 -5.22 20.65 -7.89
N GLN A 569 -4.81 21.87 -8.24
CA GLN A 569 -5.66 23.05 -8.16
C GLN A 569 -6.91 22.98 -9.06
N ASP A 570 -6.77 22.39 -10.25
CA ASP A 570 -7.85 22.30 -11.25
C ASP A 570 -9.08 21.58 -10.69
N ASP A 571 -8.89 20.70 -9.69
CA ASP A 571 -9.96 19.99 -9.01
C ASP A 571 -10.55 20.80 -7.84
N LEU A 572 -9.77 21.66 -7.17
CA LEU A 572 -10.25 22.50 -6.07
C LEU A 572 -11.14 23.67 -6.53
N ARG A 573 -11.00 24.10 -7.78
CA ARG A 573 -11.85 25.16 -8.37
C ARG A 573 -13.08 24.52 -9.03
N GLY A 574 -14.23 24.68 -8.38
CA GLY A 574 -15.51 24.45 -9.04
C GLY A 574 -15.59 25.30 -10.32
N SER A 575 -15.80 24.64 -11.45
CA SER A 575 -15.94 25.17 -12.82
C SER A 575 -14.66 25.20 -13.68
N LYS A 576 -14.65 24.24 -14.61
CA LYS A 576 -13.72 24.08 -15.74
C LYS A 576 -14.04 25.06 -16.88
N GLN A 577 -14.59 26.25 -16.61
CA GLN A 577 -15.24 27.06 -17.65
C GLN A 577 -14.77 28.50 -17.89
N ASP A 578 -13.75 29.03 -17.21
CA ASP A 578 -13.18 30.31 -17.66
C ASP A 578 -11.64 30.39 -17.61
N PRO A 579 -10.95 30.42 -18.77
CA PRO A 579 -9.51 30.58 -18.83
C PRO A 579 -9.03 32.04 -18.67
N MET A 580 -9.86 32.96 -18.16
CA MET A 580 -9.47 34.35 -17.95
C MET A 580 -9.82 34.83 -16.54
N TYR A 581 -8.77 35.13 -15.75
CA TYR A 581 -8.72 36.05 -14.61
C TYR A 581 -10.04 36.73 -14.18
N MET A 582 -10.95 35.99 -13.56
CA MET A 582 -11.96 36.58 -12.68
C MET A 582 -11.71 36.11 -11.24
N PRO A 583 -11.66 37.04 -10.26
CA PRO A 583 -11.72 36.66 -8.86
C PRO A 583 -13.04 35.94 -8.64
N ILE A 584 -12.98 34.72 -8.10
CA ILE A 584 -14.17 33.97 -7.67
C ILE A 584 -14.97 34.90 -6.78
N THR A 585 -16.23 35.16 -7.15
CA THR A 585 -17.13 35.93 -6.29
C THR A 585 -17.45 35.04 -5.08
N PRO A 586 -17.38 35.52 -3.82
CA PRO A 586 -17.49 34.68 -2.61
C PRO A 586 -18.78 33.84 -2.47
N THR A 587 -19.74 33.99 -3.38
CA THR A 587 -21.05 33.34 -3.37
C THR A 587 -21.12 32.03 -4.13
N ASP A 588 -20.12 31.67 -4.94
CA ASP A 588 -20.08 30.34 -5.56
C ASP A 588 -19.61 29.30 -4.55
N VAL A 589 -20.48 28.32 -4.29
CA VAL A 589 -20.36 27.29 -3.24
C VAL A 589 -18.97 26.64 -3.27
N MET A 590 -18.11 27.11 -2.37
CA MET A 590 -16.72 26.66 -2.21
C MET A 590 -16.72 25.14 -2.02
N ALA A 591 -16.01 24.45 -2.91
CA ALA A 591 -15.75 23.03 -2.74
C ALA A 591 -14.66 22.87 -1.67
N TYR A 592 -14.93 22.11 -0.61
CA TYR A 592 -13.95 21.79 0.40
C TYR A 592 -13.15 20.56 -0.03
N ALA A 593 -11.90 20.50 0.39
CA ALA A 593 -11.14 19.26 0.36
C ALA A 593 -11.37 18.54 1.69
N ALA A 594 -11.66 17.25 1.63
CA ALA A 594 -11.71 16.37 2.78
C ALA A 594 -10.73 15.21 2.57
N LEU A 595 -10.16 14.69 3.66
CA LEU A 595 -9.23 13.56 3.61
C LEU A 595 -9.83 12.38 4.35
N PHE A 596 -9.68 11.21 3.74
CA PHE A 596 -9.74 9.95 4.44
C PHE A 596 -8.31 9.49 4.71
N TYR A 597 -8.04 9.00 5.91
CA TYR A 597 -6.79 8.30 6.19
C TYR A 597 -6.95 7.32 7.35
N LYS A 598 -6.03 6.36 7.40
CA LYS A 598 -5.79 5.44 8.50
C LYS A 598 -4.44 5.77 9.13
N GLY A 599 -4.40 5.99 10.45
CA GLY A 599 -3.17 6.27 11.19
C GLY A 599 -3.02 5.33 12.38
N LEU A 600 -1.81 4.82 12.61
CA LEU A 600 -1.48 4.02 13.78
C LEU A 600 -1.41 4.93 15.02
N ARG A 601 -2.16 4.58 16.06
CA ARG A 601 -2.23 5.31 17.34
C ARG A 601 -1.02 4.93 18.19
N LEU A 602 0.03 5.76 18.21
CA LEU A 602 1.24 5.52 19.00
C LEU A 602 1.04 5.86 20.48
N ASP A 603 0.06 6.70 20.83
CA ASP A 603 -0.26 7.09 22.21
C ASP A 603 -0.71 5.93 23.11
N VAL A 604 -1.11 4.80 22.51
CA VAL A 604 -1.48 3.56 23.22
C VAL A 604 -0.39 2.48 23.14
N THR A 605 0.82 2.85 22.72
CA THR A 605 1.96 1.96 22.48
C THR A 605 3.17 2.36 23.34
N VAL A 606 4.26 1.61 23.23
CA VAL A 606 5.56 1.99 23.82
C VAL A 606 6.17 3.27 23.25
N ALA A 607 5.75 3.68 22.05
CA ALA A 607 6.27 4.83 21.34
C ALA A 607 5.56 6.14 21.73
N ALA A 608 4.63 6.10 22.70
CA ALA A 608 3.93 7.29 23.17
C ALA A 608 4.93 8.35 23.66
N THR A 609 4.92 9.52 23.01
CA THR A 609 5.79 10.65 23.38
C THR A 609 5.13 11.58 24.38
N THR A 610 3.78 11.64 24.36
CA THR A 610 3.00 12.53 25.24
C THR A 610 2.50 11.85 26.52
N ARG A 611 2.57 10.52 26.62
CA ARG A 611 2.09 9.72 27.75
C ARG A 611 3.07 8.61 28.11
N ASP A 612 3.14 8.27 29.39
CA ASP A 612 3.84 7.05 29.81
C ASP A 612 3.17 5.84 29.12
N PRO A 613 3.95 4.90 28.57
CA PRO A 613 3.42 3.74 27.86
C PRO A 613 2.72 2.81 28.85
N VAL A 614 1.42 2.99 29.02
CA VAL A 614 0.57 2.23 29.93
C VAL A 614 -0.59 1.64 29.14
N PRO A 615 -0.86 0.32 29.22
CA PRO A 615 -2.05 -0.24 28.63
C PRO A 615 -3.29 0.43 29.16
N VAL A 616 -4.21 0.67 28.25
CA VAL A 616 -5.46 1.32 28.56
C VAL A 616 -6.39 0.29 29.19
N GLN A 617 -6.77 0.53 30.44
CA GLN A 617 -7.74 -0.30 31.14
C GLN A 617 -9.15 0.14 30.74
N ILE A 618 -9.96 -0.80 30.26
CA ILE A 618 -11.38 -0.61 30.04
C ILE A 618 -12.15 -1.43 31.07
N ASN A 619 -13.02 -0.75 31.83
CA ASN A 619 -13.85 -1.41 32.82
C ASN A 619 -14.92 -2.26 32.14
N ALA A 620 -15.28 -3.37 32.78
CA ALA A 620 -16.38 -4.21 32.32
C ALA A 620 -17.64 -3.35 32.14
N SER A 621 -18.40 -3.63 31.08
CA SER A 621 -19.62 -2.92 30.67
C SER A 621 -19.47 -1.46 30.18
N ASP A 622 -18.25 -0.89 30.13
CA ASP A 622 -18.04 0.48 29.63
C ASP A 622 -17.85 0.53 28.10
N PHE A 623 -18.90 0.17 27.37
CA PHE A 623 -18.90 0.22 25.90
C PHE A 623 -18.82 1.65 25.36
N THR A 624 -19.38 2.63 26.08
CA THR A 624 -19.30 4.05 25.70
C THR A 624 -17.89 4.60 25.84
N GLY A 625 -17.19 4.26 26.92
CA GLY A 625 -15.79 4.62 27.11
C GLY A 625 -14.89 3.97 26.06
N LEU A 626 -15.15 2.71 25.71
CA LEU A 626 -14.45 2.03 24.62
C LEU A 626 -14.64 2.76 23.28
N ASP A 627 -15.88 3.04 22.89
CA ASP A 627 -16.20 3.74 21.64
C ASP A 627 -15.56 5.14 21.59
N THR A 628 -15.63 5.88 22.70
CA THR A 628 -15.03 7.23 22.80
C THR A 628 -13.51 7.20 22.55
N GLN A 629 -12.80 6.18 23.06
CA GLN A 629 -11.34 6.13 23.01
C GLN A 629 -10.79 5.42 21.76
N PHE A 630 -11.51 4.40 21.29
CA PHE A 630 -11.04 3.46 20.27
C PHE A 630 -11.96 3.38 19.03
N ALA A 631 -12.91 4.29 18.84
CA ALA A 631 -13.66 4.33 17.58
C ALA A 631 -12.73 4.53 16.36
N PRO A 632 -13.03 3.87 15.22
CA PRO A 632 -14.19 2.99 15.01
C PRO A 632 -14.03 1.60 15.65
N LEU A 633 -15.13 0.97 16.08
CA LEU A 633 -15.12 -0.39 16.63
C LEU A 633 -15.42 -1.43 15.54
N ASP A 634 -14.60 -1.43 14.49
CA ASP A 634 -14.73 -2.32 13.34
C ASP A 634 -13.37 -2.89 12.88
N ALA A 635 -13.38 -3.66 11.78
CA ALA A 635 -12.19 -4.34 11.27
C ALA A 635 -11.06 -3.39 10.82
N GLN A 636 -11.35 -2.10 10.62
CA GLN A 636 -10.31 -1.11 10.29
C GLN A 636 -9.47 -0.72 11.51
N ASN A 637 -10.01 -0.92 12.73
CA ASN A 637 -9.28 -0.81 13.99
C ASN A 637 -9.36 -2.13 14.78
N PRO A 638 -8.44 -3.09 14.49
CA PRO A 638 -8.46 -4.42 15.10
C PRO A 638 -8.47 -4.41 16.63
N LEU A 639 -7.68 -3.54 17.28
CA LEU A 639 -7.64 -3.47 18.74
C LEU A 639 -8.99 -3.04 19.32
N GLY A 640 -9.66 -2.04 18.72
CA GLY A 640 -10.98 -1.57 19.16
C GLY A 640 -12.07 -2.64 19.01
N LEU A 641 -12.12 -3.32 17.87
CA LEU A 641 -13.09 -4.40 17.64
C LEU A 641 -12.84 -5.61 18.54
N ALA A 642 -11.57 -6.02 18.72
CA ALA A 642 -11.21 -7.11 19.63
C ALA A 642 -11.59 -6.79 21.07
N ALA A 643 -11.39 -5.54 21.52
CA ALA A 643 -11.81 -5.07 22.83
C ALA A 643 -13.34 -5.15 23.01
N TYR A 644 -14.11 -4.74 22.00
CA TYR A 644 -15.57 -4.84 22.03
C TYR A 644 -16.02 -6.29 22.21
N LEU A 645 -15.46 -7.21 21.40
CA LEU A 645 -15.79 -8.64 21.46
C LEU A 645 -15.32 -9.31 22.76
N ALA A 646 -14.19 -8.87 23.32
CA ALA A 646 -13.71 -9.30 24.63
C ALA A 646 -14.65 -8.85 25.75
N LEU A 647 -15.08 -7.58 25.77
CA LEU A 647 -16.00 -7.07 26.79
C LEU A 647 -17.35 -7.81 26.83
N LEU A 648 -17.84 -8.30 25.68
CA LEU A 648 -19.05 -9.14 25.64
C LEU A 648 -18.89 -10.45 26.43
N ASN A 649 -17.66 -10.92 26.64
CA ASN A 649 -17.32 -12.19 27.26
C ASN A 649 -16.60 -12.05 28.62
N ALA A 650 -16.07 -10.86 28.95
CA ALA A 650 -15.28 -10.58 30.15
C ALA A 650 -16.08 -10.63 31.48
N GLY A 651 -17.42 -10.62 31.41
CA GLY A 651 -18.28 -10.63 32.59
C GLY A 651 -18.15 -9.33 33.40
N GLN A 652 -17.47 -9.40 34.55
CA GLN A 652 -17.20 -8.23 35.43
C GLN A 652 -15.70 -7.87 35.47
N THR A 653 -14.86 -8.62 34.75
CA THR A 653 -13.42 -8.42 34.75
C THR A 653 -13.05 -7.30 33.78
N PRO A 654 -12.24 -6.31 34.20
CA PRO A 654 -11.73 -5.29 33.29
C PRO A 654 -10.69 -5.88 32.32
N ILE A 655 -10.56 -5.25 31.16
CA ILE A 655 -9.63 -5.66 30.10
C ILE A 655 -8.57 -4.60 29.90
N TYR A 656 -7.34 -5.00 29.57
CA TYR A 656 -6.27 -4.09 29.19
C TYR A 656 -6.01 -4.16 27.70
N LEU A 657 -5.82 -3.00 27.09
CA LEU A 657 -5.53 -2.85 25.66
C LEU A 657 -4.15 -2.25 25.49
N PHE A 658 -3.34 -2.84 24.63
CA PHE A 658 -2.02 -2.34 24.30
C PHE A 658 -1.78 -2.32 22.80
N GLY A 659 -1.41 -1.15 22.27
CA GLY A 659 -1.11 -0.97 20.87
C GLY A 659 0.28 -1.47 20.49
N VAL A 660 0.45 -1.94 19.27
CA VAL A 660 1.78 -2.05 18.63
C VAL A 660 2.16 -0.74 17.93
N ASP A 661 3.44 -0.44 17.88
CA ASP A 661 4.00 0.83 17.37
C ASP A 661 4.44 0.77 15.90
N GLU A 662 4.37 -0.39 15.25
CA GLU A 662 4.84 -0.57 13.87
C GLU A 662 4.07 -1.65 13.11
N VAL A 663 3.79 -1.38 11.84
CA VAL A 663 3.09 -2.26 10.89
C VAL A 663 3.78 -2.18 9.51
N SER A 664 3.59 -3.18 8.66
CA SER A 664 4.11 -3.16 7.29
C SER A 664 3.14 -3.84 6.31
N ASP A 665 3.39 -3.72 5.01
CA ASP A 665 2.57 -4.41 3.99
C ASP A 665 2.61 -5.95 4.16
N THR A 666 3.75 -6.49 4.62
CA THR A 666 3.91 -7.92 4.94
C THR A 666 3.24 -8.28 6.26
N TYR A 667 3.26 -7.37 7.24
CA TYR A 667 2.71 -7.57 8.58
C TYR A 667 1.65 -6.50 8.90
N PRO A 668 0.47 -6.55 8.26
CA PRO A 668 -0.57 -5.56 8.46
C PRO A 668 -1.16 -5.60 9.88
N ASP A 669 -1.02 -6.73 10.57
CA ASP A 669 -1.47 -6.96 11.94
C ASP A 669 -0.38 -6.62 13.01
N GLY A 670 0.70 -5.95 12.61
CA GLY A 670 1.84 -5.60 13.47
C GLY A 670 3.08 -6.45 13.22
N THR A 671 4.26 -5.82 13.19
CA THR A 671 5.52 -6.54 12.98
C THR A 671 5.90 -7.38 14.21
N PRO A 672 6.62 -8.52 14.05
CA PRO A 672 7.08 -9.32 15.18
C PRO A 672 7.90 -8.52 16.20
N ASP A 673 8.71 -7.57 15.73
CA ASP A 673 9.51 -6.66 16.58
C ASP A 673 8.64 -5.70 17.40
N ALA A 674 7.56 -5.17 16.80
CA ALA A 674 6.60 -4.33 17.52
C ALA A 674 5.93 -5.10 18.67
N TYR A 675 5.55 -6.36 18.43
CA TYR A 675 5.03 -7.24 19.48
C TYR A 675 6.08 -7.55 20.55
N ALA A 676 7.34 -7.79 20.18
CA ALA A 676 8.41 -8.01 21.15
C ALA A 676 8.60 -6.80 22.09
N ARG A 677 8.60 -5.57 21.54
CA ARG A 677 8.65 -4.34 22.33
C ARG A 677 7.41 -4.19 23.23
N ALA A 678 6.22 -4.49 22.71
CA ALA A 678 5.00 -4.47 23.49
C ALA A 678 5.04 -5.45 24.68
N PHE A 679 5.48 -6.70 24.45
CA PHE A 679 5.61 -7.68 25.51
C PHE A 679 6.65 -7.28 26.57
N ASP A 680 7.76 -6.66 26.18
CA ASP A 680 8.73 -6.12 27.14
C ASP A 680 8.11 -5.07 28.06
N ALA A 681 7.31 -4.15 27.52
CA ALA A 681 6.60 -3.15 28.32
C ALA A 681 5.58 -3.78 29.30
N LEU A 682 4.91 -4.86 28.88
CA LEU A 682 3.98 -5.61 29.74
C LEU A 682 4.66 -6.31 30.92
N ARG A 683 6.00 -6.38 30.99
CA ARG A 683 6.71 -6.95 32.16
C ARG A 683 6.46 -6.16 33.44
N SER A 684 6.20 -4.85 33.32
CA SER A 684 5.92 -3.96 34.45
C SER A 684 4.51 -4.15 35.05
N LEU A 685 3.63 -4.86 34.34
CA LEU A 685 2.21 -4.93 34.67
C LEU A 685 1.79 -6.31 35.12
N ARG A 686 0.84 -6.34 36.04
CA ARG A 686 0.20 -7.58 36.46
C ARG A 686 -0.91 -7.93 35.48
N CYS A 687 -0.66 -8.92 34.63
CA CYS A 687 -1.65 -9.51 33.74
C CYS A 687 -1.54 -11.04 33.78
N TYR A 688 -2.62 -11.71 33.41
CA TYR A 688 -2.73 -13.17 33.40
C TYR A 688 -2.80 -13.73 31.98
N GLY A 689 -3.87 -13.40 31.24
CA GLY A 689 -4.05 -13.85 29.86
C GLY A 689 -3.59 -12.81 28.85
N ILE A 690 -2.85 -13.23 27.81
CA ILE A 690 -2.38 -12.34 26.75
C ILE A 690 -2.78 -12.89 25.38
N VAL A 691 -3.37 -12.02 24.55
CA VAL A 691 -3.73 -12.33 23.16
C VAL A 691 -3.09 -11.33 22.20
N PRO A 692 -2.18 -11.76 21.31
CA PRO A 692 -1.76 -10.95 20.18
C PRO A 692 -2.81 -11.03 19.06
N LEU A 693 -3.16 -9.90 18.47
CA LEU A 693 -4.06 -9.81 17.31
C LEU A 693 -3.29 -10.08 16.01
N SER A 694 -2.63 -11.23 15.94
CA SER A 694 -1.84 -11.67 14.79
C SER A 694 -1.93 -13.18 14.64
N GLN A 695 -1.87 -13.64 13.39
CA GLN A 695 -1.75 -15.07 13.05
C GLN A 695 -0.32 -15.48 12.65
N ASP A 696 0.63 -14.57 12.83
CA ASP A 696 2.03 -14.79 12.53
C ASP A 696 2.72 -15.68 13.59
N LEU A 697 3.57 -16.57 13.11
CA LEU A 697 4.25 -17.57 13.94
C LEU A 697 5.38 -16.97 14.75
N GLU A 698 6.11 -15.98 14.22
CA GLU A 698 7.18 -15.31 14.96
C GLU A 698 6.61 -14.51 16.14
N THR A 699 5.46 -13.84 15.93
CA THR A 699 4.70 -13.18 16.98
C THR A 699 4.29 -14.15 18.09
N ALA A 700 3.82 -15.35 17.75
CA ALA A 700 3.49 -16.39 18.73
C ALA A 700 4.71 -16.89 19.50
N ILE A 701 5.88 -16.98 18.86
CA ILE A 701 7.16 -17.35 19.51
C ILE A 701 7.60 -16.25 20.48
N ASN A 702 7.47 -14.98 20.10
CA ASN A 702 7.78 -13.84 20.97
C ASN A 702 6.87 -13.84 22.22
N LEU A 703 5.58 -14.14 22.05
CA LEU A 703 4.67 -14.30 23.17
C LEU A 703 5.11 -15.45 24.07
N TYR A 704 5.43 -16.62 23.49
CA TYR A 704 5.86 -17.80 24.22
C TYR A 704 7.11 -17.51 25.10
N ALA A 705 8.12 -16.86 24.51
CA ALA A 705 9.32 -16.47 25.24
C ALA A 705 8.99 -15.53 26.41
N HIS A 706 8.09 -14.56 26.19
CA HIS A 706 7.65 -13.63 27.23
C HIS A 706 6.91 -14.31 28.37
N ILE A 707 5.94 -15.18 28.07
CA ILE A 707 5.16 -15.83 29.13
C ILE A 707 6.04 -16.75 29.96
N ASN A 708 6.97 -17.50 29.36
CA ASN A 708 7.86 -18.40 30.09
C ASN A 708 8.82 -17.63 30.98
N TYR A 709 9.33 -16.50 30.48
CA TYR A 709 10.14 -15.60 31.27
C TYR A 709 9.38 -15.06 32.49
N MET A 710 8.18 -14.50 32.30
CA MET A 710 7.39 -13.88 33.37
C MET A 710 6.85 -14.89 34.38
N SER A 711 6.62 -16.10 33.90
CA SER A 711 6.09 -17.22 34.65
C SER A 711 7.14 -18.02 35.41
N ALA A 712 8.42 -17.75 35.18
CA ALA A 712 9.50 -18.37 35.93
C ALA A 712 9.33 -18.10 37.42
N THR A 713 9.71 -19.07 38.26
CA THR A 713 9.53 -19.04 39.72
C THR A 713 10.10 -17.75 40.36
N LYS A 714 11.19 -17.20 39.81
CA LYS A 714 11.78 -15.93 40.24
C LYS A 714 10.92 -14.70 39.97
N ARG A 715 10.14 -14.70 38.89
CA ARG A 715 9.37 -13.54 38.41
C ARG A 715 7.99 -13.46 39.02
N ARG A 716 7.40 -14.58 39.46
CA ARG A 716 6.14 -14.62 40.22
C ARG A 716 4.96 -13.95 39.49
N GLY A 717 5.01 -13.93 38.16
CA GLY A 717 4.04 -13.28 37.29
C GLY A 717 3.45 -14.29 36.33
N GLU A 718 2.79 -15.33 36.87
CA GLU A 718 2.19 -16.41 36.10
C GLU A 718 1.30 -15.87 34.98
N ARG A 719 1.67 -16.18 33.74
CA ARG A 719 0.93 -15.76 32.55
C ARG A 719 0.65 -16.95 31.65
N TYR A 720 -0.38 -16.81 30.82
CA TYR A 720 -0.61 -17.69 29.69
C TYR A 720 -0.87 -16.88 28.42
N GLY A 721 -0.51 -17.46 27.28
CA GLY A 721 -0.73 -16.90 25.95
C GLY A 721 -1.78 -17.69 25.19
N PHE A 722 -2.64 -17.00 24.44
CA PHE A 722 -3.58 -17.62 23.53
C PHE A 722 -3.35 -17.05 22.12
N VAL A 723 -3.00 -17.92 21.16
CA VAL A 723 -2.76 -17.53 19.77
C VAL A 723 -3.66 -18.30 18.81
N THR A 724 -3.78 -17.82 17.58
CA THR A 724 -4.43 -18.56 16.49
C THR A 724 -3.55 -18.47 15.26
N PHE A 725 -3.69 -19.41 14.33
CA PHE A 725 -2.95 -19.39 13.08
C PHE A 725 -3.93 -19.43 11.91
N ALA A 726 -3.52 -18.84 10.79
CA ALA A 726 -4.17 -19.10 9.50
C ALA A 726 -4.06 -20.59 9.16
N ILE A 727 -5.00 -21.10 8.37
CA ILE A 727 -4.98 -22.49 7.95
C ILE A 727 -3.72 -22.73 7.12
N PRO A 728 -2.92 -23.76 7.46
CA PRO A 728 -1.75 -24.08 6.68
C PRO A 728 -2.15 -24.56 5.28
N GLU A 729 -1.55 -23.97 4.25
CA GLU A 729 -1.60 -24.50 2.89
C GLU A 729 -0.51 -25.55 2.64
N ARG A 730 0.55 -25.53 3.45
CA ARG A 730 1.66 -26.50 3.43
C ARG A 730 1.94 -27.04 4.82
N ASP A 731 2.48 -28.25 4.90
CA ASP A 731 2.97 -28.84 6.15
C ASP A 731 4.12 -27.99 6.71
N GLU A 732 4.51 -28.23 7.95
CA GLU A 732 5.63 -27.50 8.56
C GLU A 732 6.98 -27.89 7.92
N ASP A 733 7.84 -26.89 7.75
CA ASP A 733 9.22 -27.10 7.30
C ASP A 733 9.97 -27.95 8.32
N THR A 734 10.69 -28.97 7.85
CA THR A 734 11.45 -29.87 8.71
C THR A 734 12.91 -29.44 8.75
N LEU A 735 13.41 -29.04 9.92
CA LEU A 735 14.83 -28.69 10.09
C LEU A 735 15.70 -29.93 9.89
N VAL A 736 16.66 -29.83 8.96
CA VAL A 736 17.70 -30.83 8.74
C VAL A 736 18.90 -30.54 9.63
N THR A 737 19.43 -29.32 9.56
CA THR A 737 20.61 -28.88 10.32
C THR A 737 20.74 -27.37 10.35
N SER A 738 21.60 -26.83 11.23
CA SER A 738 21.91 -25.41 11.36
C SER A 738 23.37 -25.21 11.80
N GLY A 739 23.94 -24.04 11.54
CA GLY A 739 25.30 -23.69 11.95
C GLY A 739 25.54 -22.19 12.00
N THR A 740 26.66 -21.76 12.58
CA THR A 740 27.03 -20.34 12.77
C THR A 740 28.14 -19.87 11.84
N GLU A 741 28.78 -20.78 11.10
CA GLU A 741 29.96 -20.51 10.26
C GLU A 741 29.62 -20.59 8.76
N GLY A 742 28.43 -20.10 8.39
CA GLY A 742 27.96 -20.08 7.01
C GLY A 742 28.71 -19.07 6.16
N ASN A 743 29.30 -19.53 5.05
CA ASN A 743 30.19 -18.73 4.21
C ASN A 743 29.82 -18.83 2.72
N ALA A 744 29.74 -17.70 2.01
CA ALA A 744 29.59 -17.64 0.55
C ALA A 744 30.43 -16.48 -0.02
N ALA A 745 31.25 -16.77 -1.03
CA ALA A 745 32.10 -15.77 -1.66
C ALA A 745 31.38 -15.03 -2.80
N THR A 746 31.60 -13.73 -2.94
CA THR A 746 31.21 -13.00 -4.14
C THR A 746 32.20 -13.27 -5.27
N GLY A 747 31.71 -13.76 -6.42
CA GLY A 747 32.43 -13.67 -7.68
C GLY A 747 33.66 -14.57 -7.89
N GLY A 748 33.88 -15.62 -7.09
CA GLY A 748 34.99 -16.56 -7.32
C GLY A 748 34.71 -17.92 -6.70
N VAL A 749 34.80 -18.97 -7.54
CA VAL A 749 34.46 -20.40 -7.29
C VAL A 749 32.95 -20.66 -7.20
N SER A 750 32.31 -20.91 -8.37
CA SER A 750 30.86 -21.16 -8.58
C SER A 750 29.92 -20.23 -7.78
N PRO A 751 29.32 -19.19 -8.40
CA PRO A 751 28.52 -18.13 -7.73
C PRO A 751 27.25 -18.62 -7.02
N ASN A 752 27.07 -19.92 -6.92
CA ASN A 752 25.90 -20.63 -6.41
C ASN A 752 26.24 -21.48 -5.19
N THR A 753 27.48 -21.49 -4.70
CA THR A 753 27.89 -22.35 -3.57
C THR A 753 27.82 -21.63 -2.23
N PHE A 754 27.48 -22.38 -1.18
CA PHE A 754 27.50 -21.94 0.21
C PHE A 754 28.20 -23.01 1.04
N ASN A 755 29.22 -22.64 1.81
CA ASN A 755 29.92 -23.53 2.71
C ASN A 755 29.28 -23.45 4.09
N THR A 756 28.79 -24.60 4.56
CA THR A 756 28.10 -24.73 5.85
C THR A 756 29.05 -24.99 7.02
N GLY A 757 30.30 -25.40 6.74
CA GLY A 757 31.23 -25.91 7.75
C GLY A 757 30.90 -27.30 8.31
N ILE A 758 29.78 -27.92 7.91
CA ILE A 758 29.32 -29.21 8.43
C ILE A 758 29.85 -30.34 7.53
N ALA A 759 30.82 -31.11 8.01
CA ALA A 759 31.47 -32.17 7.21
C ALA A 759 30.51 -33.31 6.81
N ASP A 760 29.56 -33.67 7.69
CA ASP A 760 28.70 -34.85 7.54
C ASP A 760 27.28 -34.53 7.03
N LEU A 761 27.15 -33.50 6.17
CA LEU A 761 25.84 -33.09 5.61
C LEU A 761 25.06 -34.24 4.95
N GLY A 762 25.76 -35.16 4.29
CA GLY A 762 25.12 -36.30 3.62
C GLY A 762 24.39 -37.23 4.59
N ASP A 763 25.00 -37.51 5.74
CA ASP A 763 24.39 -38.36 6.78
C ASP A 763 23.17 -37.68 7.40
N LEU A 764 23.22 -36.35 7.56
CA LEU A 764 22.09 -35.55 8.04
C LEU A 764 20.92 -35.55 7.05
N PHE A 765 21.18 -35.42 5.75
CA PHE A 765 20.14 -35.56 4.72
C PHE A 765 19.52 -36.96 4.69
N MET A 766 20.35 -38.00 4.78
CA MET A 766 19.85 -39.38 4.86
C MET A 766 19.02 -39.61 6.14
N ALA A 767 19.45 -39.08 7.28
CA ALA A 767 18.70 -39.14 8.53
C ALA A 767 17.37 -38.37 8.46
N ALA A 768 17.30 -37.33 7.64
CA ALA A 768 16.07 -36.58 7.34
C ALA A 768 15.17 -37.27 6.30
N GLY A 769 15.51 -38.48 5.84
CA GLY A 769 14.69 -39.28 4.92
C GLY A 769 14.91 -38.98 3.44
N ILE A 770 15.93 -38.19 3.09
CA ILE A 770 16.30 -37.93 1.70
C ILE A 770 17.14 -39.11 1.21
N THR A 771 16.49 -40.08 0.53
CA THR A 771 17.15 -41.31 0.07
C THR A 771 17.84 -41.15 -1.29
N THR A 772 19.06 -41.66 -1.39
CA THR A 772 20.05 -41.34 -2.44
C THR A 772 20.22 -42.47 -3.49
N SER A 773 19.16 -42.93 -4.15
CA SER A 773 19.24 -44.15 -4.95
C SER A 773 19.80 -44.03 -6.38
N SER A 774 20.05 -42.85 -6.96
CA SER A 774 20.71 -42.77 -8.28
C SER A 774 21.10 -41.34 -8.69
N GLY A 775 22.40 -41.00 -8.64
CA GLY A 775 23.01 -39.89 -9.38
C GLY A 775 22.42 -38.48 -9.17
N TRP A 776 23.16 -37.61 -8.47
CA TRP A 776 22.80 -36.21 -8.19
C TRP A 776 22.63 -35.36 -9.45
N GLY A 777 21.47 -35.46 -10.09
CA GLY A 777 20.93 -34.39 -10.92
C GLY A 777 20.20 -33.37 -10.04
N PRO A 778 19.99 -32.14 -10.53
CA PRO A 778 19.18 -31.13 -9.82
C PRO A 778 17.79 -31.64 -9.42
N ASP A 779 17.28 -32.69 -10.06
CA ASP A 779 16.00 -33.34 -9.77
C ASP A 779 16.01 -34.35 -8.60
N ALA A 780 17.16 -34.66 -8.00
CA ALA A 780 17.21 -35.67 -6.91
C ALA A 780 16.86 -35.08 -5.52
N LEU A 781 17.12 -33.79 -5.31
CA LEU A 781 16.69 -33.01 -4.13
C LEU A 781 15.36 -32.28 -4.36
N HIS A 782 14.88 -32.27 -5.61
CA HIS A 782 13.54 -31.86 -6.00
C HIS A 782 12.73 -33.12 -6.29
N GLY A 783 12.14 -33.74 -5.26
CA GLY A 783 11.30 -34.93 -5.44
C GLY A 783 10.38 -34.77 -6.65
N GLY A 784 10.68 -35.53 -7.71
CA GLY A 784 10.18 -35.27 -9.06
C GLY A 784 8.70 -34.88 -9.10
N THR A 785 8.40 -33.70 -9.63
CA THR A 785 7.05 -33.22 -9.99
C THR A 785 5.97 -33.26 -8.89
N GLY A 786 6.33 -33.40 -7.61
CA GLY A 786 5.34 -33.48 -6.54
C GLY A 786 5.87 -32.96 -5.20
N ASP A 787 5.84 -31.63 -5.06
CA ASP A 787 5.69 -30.74 -3.88
C ASP A 787 6.21 -31.08 -2.48
N GLY A 788 6.91 -32.21 -2.24
CA GLY A 788 7.08 -32.73 -0.88
C GLY A 788 8.48 -32.81 -0.28
N ASN A 789 9.55 -32.52 -1.02
CA ASN A 789 10.93 -32.77 -0.55
C ASN A 789 11.95 -31.68 -0.94
N GLU A 790 11.51 -30.46 -1.28
CA GLU A 790 12.44 -29.41 -1.68
C GLU A 790 13.32 -28.98 -0.50
N VAL A 791 14.64 -29.08 -0.66
CA VAL A 791 15.58 -28.68 0.40
C VAL A 791 16.00 -27.23 0.19
N PHE A 792 15.97 -26.41 1.24
CA PHE A 792 16.31 -25.00 1.13
C PHE A 792 17.12 -24.49 2.32
N LEU A 793 17.81 -23.38 2.09
CA LEU A 793 18.68 -22.69 3.04
C LEU A 793 18.05 -21.35 3.44
N ARG A 794 18.07 -21.06 4.74
CA ARG A 794 17.89 -19.72 5.30
C ARG A 794 19.21 -19.24 5.89
N VAL A 795 19.54 -17.96 5.68
CA VAL A 795 20.75 -17.34 6.21
C VAL A 795 20.35 -16.07 6.96
N GLU A 796 20.91 -15.89 8.16
CA GLU A 796 20.67 -14.72 9.00
C GLU A 796 21.04 -13.41 8.28
N GLY A 797 20.13 -12.44 8.31
CA GLY A 797 20.29 -11.13 7.68
C GLY A 797 19.96 -11.09 6.19
N LEU A 798 19.38 -12.17 5.64
CA LEU A 798 18.83 -12.21 4.29
C LEU A 798 17.37 -12.65 4.35
N ASP A 799 16.48 -11.90 3.69
CA ASP A 799 15.03 -12.17 3.70
C ASP A 799 14.61 -13.28 2.70
N ALA A 800 15.60 -13.96 2.11
CA ALA A 800 15.44 -14.86 0.98
C ALA A 800 15.65 -16.33 1.37
N ASN A 801 14.78 -17.23 0.88
CA ASN A 801 15.03 -18.67 0.91
C ASN A 801 15.77 -19.10 -0.35
N TYR A 802 16.83 -19.90 -0.17
CA TYR A 802 17.67 -20.38 -1.27
C TYR A 802 17.50 -21.87 -1.48
N LEU A 803 17.09 -22.24 -2.68
CA LEU A 803 16.84 -23.62 -3.05
C LEU A 803 18.14 -24.41 -3.24
N ILE A 804 18.30 -25.52 -2.53
CA ILE A 804 19.49 -26.38 -2.59
C ILE A 804 19.29 -27.46 -3.66
N THR A 805 20.19 -27.47 -4.65
CA THR A 805 20.18 -28.42 -5.77
C THR A 805 21.26 -29.50 -5.68
N GLY A 806 22.18 -29.39 -4.73
CA GLY A 806 23.21 -30.41 -4.50
C GLY A 806 24.12 -30.07 -3.32
N TYR A 807 24.94 -31.02 -2.91
CA TYR A 807 25.99 -30.81 -1.91
C TYR A 807 27.25 -31.64 -2.23
N SER A 808 28.39 -31.22 -1.68
CA SER A 808 29.67 -31.92 -1.75
C SER A 808 30.48 -31.61 -0.50
N GLY A 809 30.65 -32.60 0.38
CA GLY A 809 31.22 -32.38 1.71
C GLY A 809 30.39 -31.35 2.48
N ALA A 810 31.03 -30.30 2.99
CA ALA A 810 30.38 -29.20 3.71
C ALA A 810 29.74 -28.12 2.81
N GLN A 811 29.91 -28.20 1.49
CA GLN A 811 29.38 -27.20 0.56
C GLN A 811 28.05 -27.63 -0.01
N ILE A 812 27.10 -26.72 -0.07
CA ILE A 812 25.83 -26.86 -0.79
C ILE A 812 25.85 -25.99 -2.04
N THR A 813 25.14 -26.41 -3.08
CA THR A 813 24.89 -25.63 -4.30
C THR A 813 23.45 -25.19 -4.30
N CYS A 814 23.23 -23.89 -4.43
CA CYS A 814 21.92 -23.25 -4.49
C CYS A 814 21.59 -22.79 -5.92
N ARG A 815 20.32 -22.58 -6.23
CA ARG A 815 19.91 -21.93 -7.50
C ARG A 815 18.89 -20.82 -7.27
N LYS A 816 18.76 -19.97 -8.28
CA LYS A 816 17.68 -18.98 -8.35
C LYS A 816 16.35 -19.66 -8.66
N ARG A 817 15.27 -18.99 -8.25
CA ARG A 817 13.92 -19.29 -8.72
C ARG A 817 13.84 -19.23 -10.25
N THR A 818 13.09 -20.15 -10.84
CA THR A 818 12.66 -20.18 -12.24
C THR A 818 11.24 -19.61 -12.35
N ALA A 819 10.84 -19.14 -13.54
CA ALA A 819 9.54 -18.46 -13.72
C ALA A 819 8.31 -19.33 -13.37
N THR A 820 8.47 -20.65 -13.31
CA THR A 820 7.41 -21.61 -12.99
C THR A 820 7.30 -21.97 -11.51
N GLU A 821 8.27 -21.57 -10.69
CA GLU A 821 8.25 -21.81 -9.24
C GLU A 821 7.50 -20.70 -8.53
N ASP A 822 7.02 -20.95 -7.31
CA ASP A 822 6.33 -19.95 -6.49
C ASP A 822 7.29 -18.93 -5.87
N SER A 823 6.76 -17.86 -5.28
CA SER A 823 7.54 -16.77 -4.70
C SER A 823 8.29 -17.13 -3.42
N PHE A 824 8.27 -18.40 -3.00
CA PHE A 824 8.98 -18.86 -1.80
C PHE A 824 10.50 -18.72 -1.94
N TYR A 825 11.02 -18.92 -3.15
CA TYR A 825 12.45 -18.82 -3.46
C TYR A 825 12.83 -17.46 -4.05
N ASP A 826 14.03 -17.01 -3.72
CA ASP A 826 14.57 -15.76 -4.25
C ASP A 826 14.81 -15.82 -5.77
N ASN A 827 14.39 -14.75 -6.46
CA ASN A 827 14.60 -14.55 -7.89
C ASN A 827 15.80 -13.60 -8.16
N GLY A 828 16.41 -13.06 -7.12
CA GLY A 828 17.54 -12.15 -7.15
C GLY A 828 18.87 -12.80 -7.58
N ASN A 829 19.95 -12.03 -7.47
CA ASN A 829 21.30 -12.58 -7.59
C ASN A 829 21.64 -13.36 -6.32
N LEU A 830 22.09 -14.61 -6.48
CA LEU A 830 22.64 -15.36 -5.35
C LEU A 830 23.88 -14.62 -4.84
N TRP A 831 23.94 -14.43 -3.51
CA TRP A 831 25.05 -13.80 -2.80
C TRP A 831 25.41 -12.40 -3.32
N PRO A 832 24.48 -11.41 -3.25
CA PRO A 832 24.75 -10.06 -3.74
C PRO A 832 25.93 -9.40 -3.02
N ASN A 833 26.19 -9.82 -1.77
CA ASN A 833 27.37 -9.49 -0.98
C ASN A 833 28.02 -10.79 -0.44
N PRO A 834 29.31 -10.78 -0.10
CA PRO A 834 29.93 -11.93 0.54
C PRO A 834 29.24 -12.23 1.87
N ILE A 835 28.98 -13.50 2.12
CA ILE A 835 28.51 -14.00 3.41
C ILE A 835 29.71 -14.57 4.13
N VAL A 836 30.01 -14.05 5.33
CA VAL A 836 31.11 -14.52 6.16
C VAL A 836 30.57 -14.79 7.55
N ASP A 837 30.78 -16.02 8.04
CA ASP A 837 30.41 -16.51 9.37
C ASP A 837 28.99 -16.11 9.80
N LYS A 838 28.01 -16.35 8.92
CA LYS A 838 26.61 -16.12 9.22
C LYS A 838 25.93 -17.36 9.75
N THR A 839 25.00 -17.16 10.67
CA THR A 839 24.08 -18.21 11.10
C THR A 839 23.22 -18.64 9.92
N PHE A 840 23.04 -19.94 9.77
CA PHE A 840 22.22 -20.52 8.72
C PHE A 840 21.45 -21.74 9.22
N SER A 841 20.40 -22.10 8.48
CA SER A 841 19.62 -23.30 8.72
C SER A 841 19.17 -23.92 7.40
N ILE A 842 19.19 -25.24 7.33
CA ILE A 842 18.77 -26.04 6.19
C ILE A 842 17.50 -26.78 6.55
N TYR A 843 16.48 -26.66 5.72
CA TYR A 843 15.16 -27.23 5.91
C TYR A 843 14.75 -28.08 4.71
N ILE A 844 13.87 -29.04 4.96
CA ILE A 844 13.01 -29.64 3.94
C ILE A 844 11.70 -28.85 3.98
N ARG A 845 11.30 -28.31 2.83
CA ARG A 845 10.06 -27.57 2.65
C ARG A 845 8.87 -28.47 2.90
N GLY A 846 7.91 -27.98 3.67
CA GLY A 846 6.66 -28.69 3.89
C GLY A 846 5.90 -28.98 2.60
N ARG A 847 5.33 -30.18 2.50
CA ARG A 847 4.51 -30.55 1.35
C ARG A 847 3.25 -29.68 1.26
N GLU A 848 2.75 -29.45 0.05
CA GLU A 848 1.43 -28.86 -0.11
C GLU A 848 0.36 -29.79 0.49
N LEU A 849 -0.62 -29.19 1.17
CA LEU A 849 -1.68 -29.90 1.88
C LEU A 849 -2.91 -30.08 0.99
N VAL A 850 -2.66 -30.56 -0.23
CA VAL A 850 -3.69 -30.94 -1.20
C VAL A 850 -3.68 -32.46 -1.43
N ASP A 851 -4.85 -33.00 -1.77
CA ASP A 851 -5.01 -34.38 -2.19
C ASP A 851 -4.53 -34.57 -3.64
N THR A 852 -4.57 -35.80 -4.15
CA THR A 852 -4.13 -36.12 -5.51
C THR A 852 -4.99 -35.43 -6.60
N ALA A 853 -6.15 -34.89 -6.25
CA ALA A 853 -7.02 -34.14 -7.15
C ALA A 853 -6.85 -32.61 -7.00
N GLY A 854 -5.90 -32.15 -6.18
CA GLY A 854 -5.63 -30.72 -5.93
C GLY A 854 -6.62 -30.07 -4.97
N ASN A 855 -7.50 -30.83 -4.30
CA ASN A 855 -8.39 -30.28 -3.27
C ASN A 855 -7.70 -30.26 -1.91
N PRO A 856 -8.12 -29.40 -0.96
CA PRO A 856 -7.55 -29.41 0.40
C PRO A 856 -7.61 -30.79 1.07
N ASP A 857 -6.45 -31.34 1.44
CA ASP A 857 -6.30 -32.60 2.20
C ASP A 857 -6.61 -32.31 3.67
N ARG A 858 -7.89 -32.39 4.01
CA ARG A 858 -8.44 -32.04 5.34
C ARG A 858 -7.71 -32.74 6.48
N SER A 859 -7.36 -34.01 6.31
CA SER A 859 -6.69 -34.77 7.37
C SER A 859 -5.24 -34.30 7.55
N ALA A 860 -4.54 -34.03 6.45
CA ALA A 860 -3.20 -33.47 6.51
C ALA A 860 -3.18 -32.04 7.08
N ILE A 861 -4.17 -31.21 6.73
CA ILE A 861 -4.34 -29.86 7.28
C ILE A 861 -4.57 -29.92 8.78
N ALA A 862 -5.53 -30.74 9.26
CA ALA A 862 -5.81 -30.89 10.69
C ALA A 862 -4.55 -31.35 11.46
N LYS A 863 -3.78 -32.28 10.87
CA LYS A 863 -2.52 -32.73 11.44
C LYS A 863 -1.45 -31.63 11.45
N ALA A 864 -1.33 -30.84 10.38
CA ALA A 864 -0.39 -29.71 10.32
C ALA A 864 -0.72 -28.64 11.38
N MET A 865 -2.01 -28.31 11.55
CA MET A 865 -2.48 -27.43 12.62
C MET A 865 -2.14 -27.99 14.01
N GLY A 866 -2.33 -29.30 14.22
CA GLY A 866 -1.91 -29.98 15.45
C GLY A 866 -0.40 -29.92 15.70
N LYS A 867 0.43 -30.12 14.66
CA LYS A 867 1.89 -30.03 14.78
C LYS A 867 2.37 -28.63 15.17
N ARG A 868 1.70 -27.57 14.72
CA ARG A 868 2.00 -26.19 15.16
C ARG A 868 1.83 -26.04 16.68
N CYS A 869 0.86 -26.72 17.30
CA CYS A 869 0.68 -26.72 18.76
C CYS A 869 1.86 -27.37 19.47
N LEU A 870 2.35 -28.50 18.96
CA LEU A 870 3.48 -29.23 19.53
C LEU A 870 4.79 -28.44 19.54
N ARG A 871 4.90 -27.35 18.77
CA ARG A 871 6.08 -26.48 18.79
C ARG A 871 6.26 -25.80 20.14
N PHE A 872 5.16 -25.50 20.83
CA PHE A 872 5.20 -24.90 22.17
C PHE A 872 5.28 -25.98 23.23
N ARG A 873 4.37 -26.98 23.17
CA ARG A 873 4.28 -28.09 24.13
C ARG A 873 4.34 -27.61 25.59
N ASP A 874 3.64 -26.53 25.87
CA ASP A 874 3.66 -25.86 27.17
C ASP A 874 2.23 -25.67 27.66
N SER A 875 1.99 -26.02 28.92
CA SER A 875 0.71 -25.76 29.57
C SER A 875 0.33 -24.28 29.57
N ARG A 876 1.28 -23.34 29.43
CA ARG A 876 1.03 -21.88 29.41
C ARG A 876 0.73 -21.31 28.01
N MET A 877 0.79 -22.13 26.97
CA MET A 877 0.38 -21.73 25.61
C MET A 877 -0.87 -22.48 25.21
N ASP A 878 -1.84 -21.75 24.66
CA ASP A 878 -3.03 -22.27 24.01
C ASP A 878 -3.05 -21.83 22.54
N VAL A 879 -3.52 -22.72 21.66
CA VAL A 879 -3.62 -22.45 20.21
C VAL A 879 -5.02 -22.78 19.73
N GLY A 880 -5.70 -21.77 19.18
CA GLY A 880 -7.07 -21.88 18.67
C GLY A 880 -7.17 -22.09 17.15
N ALA A 881 -8.20 -22.82 16.76
CA ALA A 881 -8.59 -23.14 15.38
C ALA A 881 -10.10 -22.91 15.19
N PRO A 882 -10.58 -22.49 14.00
CA PRO A 882 -10.04 -22.87 12.68
C PRO A 882 -9.24 -21.82 11.86
N GLY A 883 -9.12 -20.56 12.30
CA GLY A 883 -8.38 -19.53 11.54
C GLY A 883 -9.23 -18.32 11.16
N GLU A 884 -10.53 -18.51 10.88
CA GLU A 884 -11.47 -17.41 10.58
C GLU A 884 -12.85 -17.59 11.24
N VAL A 885 -13.50 -16.46 11.51
CA VAL A 885 -14.78 -16.35 12.20
C VAL A 885 -15.65 -15.28 11.53
N GLU A 886 -16.95 -15.46 11.59
CA GLU A 886 -17.96 -14.47 11.19
C GLU A 886 -18.42 -13.67 12.41
N VAL A 887 -18.40 -12.35 12.27
CA VAL A 887 -18.90 -11.38 13.25
C VAL A 887 -19.82 -10.41 12.54
N THR A 888 -20.91 -10.03 13.20
CA THR A 888 -21.79 -8.95 12.71
C THR A 888 -21.24 -7.61 13.19
N VAL A 889 -20.69 -6.82 12.28
CA VAL A 889 -20.15 -5.48 12.53
C VAL A 889 -20.99 -4.46 11.77
N ASN A 890 -21.52 -3.45 12.46
CA ASN A 890 -22.39 -2.42 11.86
C ASN A 890 -23.58 -2.99 11.05
N GLY A 891 -24.14 -4.13 11.51
CA GLY A 891 -25.25 -4.82 10.84
C GLY A 891 -24.87 -5.67 9.62
N LEU A 892 -23.57 -5.74 9.28
CA LEU A 892 -23.05 -6.56 8.19
C LEU A 892 -22.25 -7.75 8.74
N ALA A 893 -22.51 -8.95 8.23
CA ALA A 893 -21.71 -10.12 8.53
C ALA A 893 -20.35 -10.00 7.82
N GLN A 894 -19.26 -10.01 8.59
CA GLN A 894 -17.89 -9.91 8.10
C GLN A 894 -17.11 -11.16 8.52
N ARG A 895 -16.30 -11.70 7.60
CA ARG A 895 -15.34 -12.78 7.88
C ARG A 895 -14.03 -12.16 8.35
N LEU A 896 -13.59 -12.50 9.54
CA LEU A 896 -12.43 -11.95 10.22
C LEU A 896 -11.51 -13.08 10.74
N PRO A 897 -10.22 -12.81 10.98
CA PRO A 897 -9.31 -13.77 11.63
C PRO A 897 -9.79 -14.25 13.01
N THR A 898 -9.44 -15.47 13.40
CA THR A 898 -9.85 -16.02 14.72
C THR A 898 -9.16 -15.39 15.93
N TYR A 899 -8.16 -14.52 15.77
CA TYR A 899 -7.57 -13.83 16.93
C TYR A 899 -8.60 -12.94 17.65
N TYR A 900 -9.64 -12.45 16.95
CA TYR A 900 -10.77 -11.75 17.58
C TYR A 900 -11.57 -12.67 18.52
N LEU A 901 -11.73 -13.93 18.11
CA LEU A 901 -12.38 -14.95 18.91
C LEU A 901 -11.47 -15.37 20.08
N ALA A 902 -10.15 -15.47 19.88
CA ALA A 902 -9.20 -15.68 20.96
C ALA A 902 -9.26 -14.58 22.03
N ALA A 903 -9.41 -13.31 21.64
CA ALA A 903 -9.62 -12.20 22.58
C ALA A 903 -10.89 -12.42 23.43
N GLY A 904 -12.02 -12.78 22.80
CA GLY A 904 -13.25 -13.15 23.52
C GLY A 904 -13.09 -14.37 24.44
N GLN A 905 -12.30 -15.37 24.02
CA GLN A 905 -12.06 -16.60 24.78
C GLN A 905 -11.23 -16.35 26.04
N VAL A 906 -10.16 -15.55 25.93
CA VAL A 906 -9.33 -15.15 27.08
C VAL A 906 -10.12 -14.29 28.06
N ALA A 907 -11.00 -13.42 27.54
CA ALA A 907 -11.92 -12.62 28.34
C ALA A 907 -12.86 -13.48 29.15
N MET A 908 -13.47 -14.47 28.49
CA MET A 908 -14.30 -15.45 29.17
C MET A 908 -13.52 -16.21 30.24
N ARG A 909 -12.27 -16.61 29.98
CA ARG A 909 -11.43 -17.30 30.98
C ARG A 909 -11.18 -16.44 32.21
N CYS A 910 -10.81 -15.17 32.03
CA CYS A 910 -10.55 -14.22 33.11
C CYS A 910 -11.83 -13.75 33.83
N GLY A 911 -12.98 -13.76 33.14
CA GLY A 911 -14.29 -13.38 33.67
C GLY A 911 -15.05 -14.50 34.41
N THR A 912 -14.68 -15.76 34.18
CA THR A 912 -15.36 -16.93 34.76
C THR A 912 -14.61 -17.51 35.96
N HIS A 913 -15.32 -18.31 36.76
CA HIS A 913 -14.73 -18.99 37.91
C HIS A 913 -13.49 -19.82 37.49
N PRO A 914 -12.31 -19.69 38.15
CA PRO A 914 -11.05 -20.27 37.71
C PRO A 914 -11.09 -21.78 37.41
N ALA A 915 -11.78 -22.55 38.26
CA ALA A 915 -11.92 -24.00 38.10
C ALA A 915 -13.04 -24.42 37.13
N LYS A 916 -13.85 -23.48 36.61
CA LYS A 916 -14.94 -23.79 35.68
C LYS A 916 -14.35 -24.17 34.31
N PRO A 917 -14.65 -25.36 33.77
CA PRO A 917 -14.24 -25.74 32.43
C PRO A 917 -14.92 -24.87 31.37
N LEU A 918 -14.20 -24.55 30.29
CA LEU A 918 -14.72 -23.81 29.13
C LEU A 918 -15.15 -24.72 27.97
N THR A 919 -15.04 -26.05 28.14
CA THR A 919 -15.66 -27.03 27.24
C THR A 919 -17.16 -26.78 27.10
N ASN A 920 -17.66 -26.68 25.87
CA ASN A 920 -19.03 -26.29 25.48
C ASN A 920 -19.48 -24.91 25.98
N ALA A 921 -18.55 -24.04 26.38
CA ALA A 921 -18.90 -22.67 26.74
C ALA A 921 -19.22 -21.86 25.46
N PRO A 922 -20.36 -21.15 25.41
CA PRO A 922 -20.72 -20.29 24.29
C PRO A 922 -19.96 -18.96 24.34
N LEU A 923 -19.48 -18.50 23.20
CA LEU A 923 -18.88 -17.17 23.05
C LEU A 923 -19.88 -16.21 22.43
N GLN A 924 -20.07 -15.07 23.07
CA GLN A 924 -20.96 -14.00 22.57
C GLN A 924 -20.24 -13.13 21.53
N GLY A 925 -21.01 -12.60 20.57
CA GLY A 925 -20.49 -11.71 19.52
C GLY A 925 -20.03 -12.43 18.25
N PHE A 926 -20.08 -13.76 18.20
CA PHE A 926 -19.64 -14.54 17.05
C PHE A 926 -20.80 -15.32 16.43
N ASN A 927 -20.97 -15.20 15.12
CA ASN A 927 -22.05 -15.81 14.37
C ASN A 927 -21.68 -17.25 13.96
N LYS A 928 -20.49 -17.41 13.37
CA LYS A 928 -20.08 -18.66 12.74
C LYS A 928 -18.56 -18.80 12.73
N VAL A 929 -18.04 -20.01 12.87
CA VAL A 929 -16.63 -20.33 12.58
C VAL A 929 -16.53 -21.01 11.23
N TYR A 930 -15.57 -20.58 10.42
CA TYR A 930 -15.34 -21.15 9.09
C TYR A 930 -14.35 -22.28 9.16
N LEU A 931 -14.53 -23.33 8.38
CA LEU A 931 -13.51 -24.40 8.28
C LEU A 931 -13.31 -25.17 9.60
N SER A 932 -14.37 -25.30 10.41
CA SER A 932 -14.45 -26.24 11.53
C SER A 932 -15.46 -27.35 11.22
N ASN A 933 -16.65 -27.31 11.83
CA ASN A 933 -17.74 -28.26 11.57
C ASN A 933 -18.19 -28.20 10.10
N GLY A 934 -18.29 -29.37 9.46
CA GLY A 934 -18.65 -29.52 8.05
C GLY A 934 -17.45 -29.47 7.08
N PHE A 935 -16.34 -28.84 7.49
CA PHE A 935 -15.08 -28.94 6.74
C PHE A 935 -14.25 -30.12 7.23
N PHE A 936 -13.90 -30.16 8.52
CA PHE A 936 -13.17 -31.29 9.10
C PHE A 936 -14.13 -32.38 9.60
N PRO A 937 -13.90 -33.66 9.24
CA PRO A 937 -14.49 -34.80 9.94
C PRO A 937 -14.16 -34.78 11.44
N GLU A 938 -15.02 -35.39 12.27
CA GLU A 938 -14.79 -35.46 13.72
C GLU A 938 -13.48 -36.16 14.08
N ASP A 939 -13.09 -37.21 13.34
CA ASP A 939 -11.85 -37.95 13.56
C ASP A 939 -10.60 -37.08 13.32
N ASP A 940 -10.65 -36.17 12.33
CA ASP A 940 -9.54 -35.24 12.05
C ASP A 940 -9.43 -34.17 13.14
N MET A 941 -10.57 -33.66 13.63
CA MET A 941 -10.59 -32.75 14.78
C MET A 941 -10.12 -33.45 16.06
N ASP A 942 -10.48 -34.71 16.29
CA ASP A 942 -10.01 -35.54 17.41
C ASP A 942 -8.50 -35.76 17.37
N GLN A 943 -7.96 -35.99 16.17
CA GLN A 943 -6.53 -36.13 15.95
C GLN A 943 -5.81 -34.81 16.25
N ALA A 944 -6.30 -33.69 15.71
CA ALA A 944 -5.74 -32.37 15.95
C ALA A 944 -5.81 -31.97 17.44
N ALA A 945 -6.94 -32.24 18.11
CA ALA A 945 -7.11 -32.05 19.55
C ALA A 945 -6.13 -32.91 20.37
N GLY A 946 -5.77 -34.10 19.88
CA GLY A 946 -4.73 -34.96 20.47
C GLY A 946 -3.36 -34.29 20.58
N TYR A 947 -3.10 -33.26 19.77
CA TYR A 947 -1.90 -32.43 19.83
C TYR A 947 -2.04 -31.17 20.70
N GLY A 948 -3.19 -30.98 21.36
CA GLY A 948 -3.47 -29.79 22.17
C GLY A 948 -4.15 -28.64 21.43
N LEU A 949 -4.66 -28.87 20.20
CA LEU A 949 -5.35 -27.82 19.44
C LEU A 949 -6.75 -27.54 20.01
N TRP A 950 -7.01 -26.29 20.35
CA TRP A 950 -8.30 -25.80 20.84
C TRP A 950 -9.24 -25.52 19.66
N TRP A 951 -10.35 -26.25 19.59
CA TRP A 951 -11.35 -26.07 18.52
C TRP A 951 -12.54 -25.23 18.96
N TRP A 952 -12.94 -24.30 18.10
CA TRP A 952 -14.26 -23.69 18.14
C TRP A 952 -15.16 -24.27 17.05
N ILE A 953 -16.43 -24.47 17.40
CA ILE A 953 -17.42 -25.09 16.51
C ILE A 953 -18.77 -24.37 16.64
N ASN A 954 -19.59 -24.47 15.60
CA ASN A 954 -21.04 -24.29 15.71
C ASN A 954 -21.68 -25.68 15.64
N ASP A 955 -22.49 -26.06 16.63
CA ASP A 955 -23.21 -27.33 16.61
C ASP A 955 -24.18 -27.41 15.42
N GLU A 956 -24.80 -26.28 15.09
CA GLU A 956 -25.64 -26.10 13.91
C GLU A 956 -25.28 -24.77 13.24
N VAL A 957 -25.60 -24.60 11.94
CA VAL A 957 -25.19 -23.39 11.17
C VAL A 957 -25.66 -22.08 11.80
N SER A 958 -26.76 -22.10 12.57
CA SER A 958 -27.32 -20.95 13.28
C SER A 958 -27.09 -20.97 14.79
N SER A 959 -26.36 -21.94 15.34
CA SER A 959 -26.06 -21.99 16.78
C SER A 959 -24.94 -21.01 17.12
N THR A 960 -24.89 -20.57 18.36
CA THR A 960 -23.74 -19.81 18.88
C THR A 960 -22.45 -20.60 18.72
N VAL A 961 -21.33 -19.91 18.51
CA VAL A 961 -20.01 -20.52 18.52
C VAL A 961 -19.68 -20.99 19.93
N VAL A 962 -19.25 -22.24 20.07
CA VAL A 962 -18.86 -22.85 21.35
C VAL A 962 -17.43 -23.39 21.28
N THR A 963 -16.76 -23.42 22.42
CA THR A 963 -15.52 -24.21 22.56
C THR A 963 -15.85 -25.69 22.54
N ARG A 964 -15.23 -26.45 21.63
CA ARG A 964 -15.38 -27.91 21.56
C ARG A 964 -14.77 -28.62 22.77
N GLN A 965 -13.54 -28.24 23.11
CA GLN A 965 -12.82 -28.74 24.28
C GLN A 965 -11.75 -27.72 24.66
N GLN A 966 -11.63 -27.43 25.95
CA GLN A 966 -10.53 -26.61 26.47
C GLN A 966 -9.23 -27.43 26.46
N LEU A 967 -8.18 -26.91 25.83
CA LEU A 967 -6.91 -27.60 25.67
C LEU A 967 -5.74 -26.63 25.72
N THR A 968 -4.67 -26.99 26.42
CA THR A 968 -3.37 -26.33 26.28
C THR A 968 -2.53 -27.07 25.25
N THR A 969 -1.42 -26.46 24.82
CA THR A 969 -0.49 -27.10 23.88
C THR A 969 0.32 -28.25 24.50
N ASP A 970 0.22 -28.51 25.81
CA ASP A 970 0.86 -29.67 26.45
C ASP A 970 -0.11 -30.85 26.62
N PRO A 971 -0.11 -31.84 25.69
CA PRO A 971 -0.98 -33.00 25.80
C PRO A 971 -0.44 -34.11 26.71
N THR A 972 0.71 -33.93 27.39
CA THR A 972 1.42 -35.03 28.07
C THR A 972 0.63 -35.66 29.23
N SER A 973 -0.20 -34.87 29.90
CA SER A 973 -1.03 -35.31 31.01
C SER A 973 -2.34 -34.55 31.02
N VAL A 974 -3.41 -35.15 31.55
CA VAL A 974 -4.68 -34.45 31.78
C VAL A 974 -4.47 -33.21 32.67
N LYS A 975 -3.51 -33.26 33.61
CA LYS A 975 -3.25 -32.13 34.52
C LYS A 975 -2.65 -30.92 33.83
N THR A 976 -1.87 -31.11 32.76
CA THR A 976 -1.22 -30.02 32.03
C THR A 976 -2.00 -29.62 30.79
N ARG A 977 -2.77 -30.57 30.23
CA ARG A 977 -3.58 -30.38 29.03
C ARG A 977 -4.85 -29.56 29.23
N GLU A 978 -5.46 -29.58 30.41
CA GLU A 978 -6.75 -28.91 30.64
C GLU A 978 -6.54 -27.50 31.21
N ASP A 979 -6.96 -26.47 30.47
CA ASP A 979 -6.84 -25.06 30.85
C ASP A 979 -7.38 -24.76 32.27
N SER A 980 -8.58 -25.24 32.60
CA SER A 980 -9.19 -24.96 33.91
C SER A 980 -8.36 -25.47 35.10
N ILE A 981 -7.51 -26.49 34.89
CA ILE A 981 -6.60 -26.99 35.93
C ILE A 981 -5.46 -26.00 36.15
N ARG A 982 -4.80 -25.56 35.07
CA ARG A 982 -3.77 -24.51 35.11
C ARG A 982 -4.31 -23.26 35.82
N THR A 983 -5.44 -22.75 35.36
CA THR A 983 -6.00 -21.49 35.89
C THR A 983 -6.41 -21.59 37.36
N ALA A 984 -6.90 -22.74 37.83
CA ALA A 984 -7.19 -22.93 39.25
C ALA A 984 -5.92 -22.91 40.12
N VAL A 985 -4.81 -23.46 39.63
CA VAL A 985 -3.51 -23.43 40.34
C VAL A 985 -2.94 -22.02 40.37
N ASP A 986 -2.88 -21.34 39.22
CA ASP A 986 -2.36 -19.97 39.10
C ASP A 986 -3.15 -18.98 39.97
N PHE A 987 -4.48 -19.08 39.96
CA PHE A 987 -5.34 -18.24 40.79
C PHE A 987 -5.06 -18.43 42.28
N GLY A 988 -4.86 -19.67 42.73
CA GLY A 988 -4.54 -19.96 44.12
C GLY A 988 -3.15 -19.44 44.50
N ALA A 989 -2.16 -19.54 43.60
CA ALA A 989 -0.84 -18.94 43.80
C ALA A 989 -0.93 -17.42 43.97
N TYR A 990 -1.73 -16.73 43.14
CA TYR A 990 -2.00 -15.30 43.31
C TYR A 990 -2.67 -14.97 44.64
N ALA A 991 -3.72 -15.72 45.02
CA ALA A 991 -4.45 -15.50 46.25
C ALA A 991 -3.54 -15.61 47.49
N ILE A 992 -2.67 -16.61 47.53
CA ILE A 992 -1.70 -16.80 48.62
C ILE A 992 -0.69 -15.67 48.63
N ARG A 993 -0.14 -15.30 47.47
CA ARG A 993 0.88 -14.25 47.37
C ARG A 993 0.32 -12.89 47.80
N ASP A 994 -0.89 -12.56 47.39
CA ASP A 994 -1.58 -11.32 47.79
C ASP A 994 -1.86 -11.29 49.31
N ALA A 995 -2.24 -12.43 49.90
CA ALA A 995 -2.49 -12.52 51.34
C ALA A 995 -1.21 -12.39 52.18
N LEU A 996 -0.08 -12.88 51.68
CA LEU A 996 1.21 -12.85 52.38
C LEU A 996 1.99 -11.55 52.16
N ALA A 997 1.76 -10.83 51.07
CA ALA A 997 2.51 -9.62 50.72
C ALA A 997 2.59 -8.55 51.84
N PRO A 998 1.54 -8.26 52.63
CA PRO A 998 1.62 -7.27 53.72
C PRO A 998 2.57 -7.66 54.87
N LEU A 999 2.94 -8.94 54.98
CA LEU A 999 3.76 -9.47 56.07
C LEU A 999 5.27 -9.41 55.75
N VAL A 1000 5.62 -9.32 54.46
CA VAL A 1000 7.01 -9.32 54.00
C VAL A 1000 7.68 -8.01 54.39
N GLY A 1001 8.82 -8.09 55.10
CA GLY A 1001 9.61 -6.93 55.53
C GLY A 1001 9.03 -6.14 56.70
N THR A 1002 7.87 -6.53 57.25
CA THR A 1002 7.23 -5.87 58.40
C THR A 1002 7.40 -6.63 59.71
N MET A 1003 7.75 -7.91 59.65
CA MET A 1003 7.89 -8.79 60.82
C MET A 1003 9.24 -9.52 60.83
N ASN A 1004 9.77 -9.76 62.03
CA ASN A 1004 10.89 -10.68 62.21
C ASN A 1004 10.40 -12.12 62.18
N ILE A 1005 11.22 -13.06 61.70
CA ILE A 1005 10.87 -14.48 61.72
C ILE A 1005 11.01 -15.00 63.15
N THR A 1006 9.87 -15.34 63.76
CA THR A 1006 9.76 -15.92 65.09
C THR A 1006 8.76 -17.07 65.04
N SER A 1007 8.71 -17.94 66.05
CA SER A 1007 7.68 -18.99 66.12
C SER A 1007 6.26 -18.41 66.04
N ALA A 1008 6.01 -17.27 66.68
CA ALA A 1008 4.72 -16.59 66.59
C ALA A 1008 4.40 -16.10 65.17
N THR A 1009 5.42 -15.61 64.43
CA THR A 1009 5.27 -15.21 63.02
C THR A 1009 5.00 -16.42 62.13
N LEU A 1010 5.68 -17.55 62.35
CA LEU A 1010 5.42 -18.80 61.61
C LEU A 1010 4.00 -19.33 61.89
N ASP A 1011 3.53 -19.27 63.14
CA ASP A 1011 2.14 -19.63 63.48
C ASP A 1011 1.13 -18.70 62.79
N MET A 1012 1.42 -17.39 62.72
CA MET A 1012 0.61 -16.43 62.00
C MET A 1012 0.59 -16.70 60.48
N LEU A 1013 1.74 -17.00 59.88
CA LEU A 1013 1.84 -17.38 58.46
C LEU A 1013 1.01 -18.63 58.18
N SER A 1014 1.12 -19.65 59.04
CA SER A 1014 0.31 -20.87 58.94
C SER A 1014 -1.18 -20.55 59.03
N MET A 1015 -1.59 -19.69 59.95
CA MET A 1015 -2.99 -19.28 60.10
C MET A 1015 -3.51 -18.55 58.85
N VAL A 1016 -2.73 -17.62 58.29
CA VAL A 1016 -3.10 -16.88 57.07
C VAL A 1016 -3.20 -17.83 55.86
N VAL A 1017 -2.20 -18.69 55.66
CA VAL A 1017 -2.18 -19.65 54.54
C VAL A 1017 -3.33 -20.63 54.64
N ASN A 1018 -3.59 -21.21 55.82
CA ASN A 1018 -4.73 -22.11 56.00
C ASN A 1018 -6.07 -21.39 55.80
N GLY A 1019 -6.20 -20.12 56.21
CA GLY A 1019 -7.39 -19.32 55.92
C GLY A 1019 -7.63 -19.10 54.41
N VAL A 1020 -6.56 -18.87 53.64
CA VAL A 1020 -6.64 -18.78 52.17
C VAL A 1020 -6.97 -20.14 51.53
N ILE A 1021 -6.38 -21.23 52.03
CA ILE A 1021 -6.72 -22.60 51.61
C ILE A 1021 -8.21 -22.87 51.83
N ASP A 1022 -8.73 -22.58 53.02
CA ASP A 1022 -10.15 -22.77 53.34
C ASP A 1022 -11.04 -21.94 52.42
N PHE A 1023 -10.64 -20.71 52.07
CA PHE A 1023 -11.33 -19.90 51.08
C PHE A 1023 -11.33 -20.54 49.69
N LEU A 1024 -10.18 -20.99 49.19
CA LEU A 1024 -10.06 -21.61 47.86
C LEU A 1024 -10.82 -22.94 47.77
N VAL A 1025 -10.85 -23.72 48.87
CA VAL A 1025 -11.61 -24.97 48.96
C VAL A 1025 -13.12 -24.71 49.06
N SER A 1026 -13.54 -23.78 49.92
CA SER A 1026 -14.96 -23.45 50.09
C SER A 1026 -15.60 -22.80 48.86
N THR A 1027 -14.81 -22.08 48.06
CA THR A 1027 -15.25 -21.54 46.78
C THR A 1027 -15.21 -22.55 45.63
N GLY A 1028 -14.60 -23.73 45.84
CA GLY A 1028 -14.48 -24.78 44.83
C GLY A 1028 -13.41 -24.50 43.77
N VAL A 1029 -12.48 -23.57 44.02
CA VAL A 1029 -11.29 -23.40 43.17
C VAL A 1029 -10.37 -24.61 43.33
N TRP A 1030 -10.13 -25.02 44.57
CA TRP A 1030 -9.42 -26.25 44.91
C TRP A 1030 -10.39 -27.25 45.54
N LEU A 1031 -10.11 -28.55 45.40
CA LEU A 1031 -10.85 -29.61 46.11
C LEU A 1031 -10.26 -29.89 47.49
N GLY A 1032 -8.98 -29.59 47.68
CA GLY A 1032 -8.28 -29.70 48.94
C GLY A 1032 -6.85 -29.20 48.81
N ALA A 1033 -6.30 -28.66 49.89
CA ALA A 1033 -4.88 -28.37 49.98
C ALA A 1033 -4.40 -28.52 51.42
N LYS A 1034 -3.10 -28.72 51.62
CA LYS A 1034 -2.48 -28.73 52.95
C LYS A 1034 -1.05 -28.19 52.87
N VAL A 1035 -0.61 -27.55 53.95
CA VAL A 1035 0.79 -27.17 54.14
C VAL A 1035 1.60 -28.43 54.46
N ILE A 1036 2.59 -28.75 53.63
CA ILE A 1036 3.50 -29.89 53.83
C ILE A 1036 4.72 -29.44 54.64
N LYS A 1037 5.19 -28.22 54.39
CA LYS A 1037 6.40 -27.67 54.99
C LYS A 1037 6.23 -26.17 55.23
N LEU A 1038 6.65 -25.73 56.41
CA LEU A 1038 6.74 -24.34 56.81
C LEU A 1038 7.98 -24.17 57.68
N VAL A 1039 9.07 -23.66 57.09
CA VAL A 1039 10.37 -23.60 57.76
C VAL A 1039 11.08 -22.27 57.47
N GLN A 1040 11.76 -21.73 58.48
CA GLN A 1040 12.69 -20.61 58.30
C GLN A 1040 13.97 -21.12 57.63
N GLY A 1041 14.59 -20.26 56.81
CA GLY A 1041 15.90 -20.53 56.23
C GLY A 1041 17.06 -20.54 57.24
N PRO A 1042 18.25 -20.98 56.81
CA PRO A 1042 18.56 -21.36 55.43
C PRO A 1042 18.02 -22.77 55.13
N PHE A 1043 17.54 -22.96 53.91
CA PHE A 1043 17.14 -24.28 53.39
C PHE A 1043 17.91 -24.56 52.10
N ASP A 1044 18.33 -25.81 51.94
CA ASP A 1044 19.02 -26.26 50.73
C ASP A 1044 18.06 -26.14 49.54
N ALA A 1045 18.50 -25.47 48.48
CA ALA A 1045 17.83 -25.54 47.20
C ALA A 1045 17.87 -27.01 46.72
N THR A 1046 16.72 -27.57 46.36
CA THR A 1046 16.66 -28.89 45.75
C THR A 1046 17.37 -28.86 44.39
N ALA A 1047 17.68 -30.04 43.83
CA ALA A 1047 18.25 -30.11 42.48
C ALA A 1047 17.33 -29.45 41.43
N ASP A 1048 16.02 -29.54 41.64
CA ASP A 1048 15.00 -28.90 40.79
C ASP A 1048 15.00 -27.38 41.00
N ASP A 1049 15.10 -26.89 42.25
CA ASP A 1049 15.22 -25.47 42.55
C ASP A 1049 16.46 -24.85 41.90
N LEU A 1050 17.61 -25.55 41.98
CA LEU A 1050 18.86 -25.12 41.35
C LEU A 1050 18.78 -25.15 39.80
N ALA A 1051 18.04 -26.11 39.24
CA ALA A 1051 17.78 -26.16 37.80
C ALA A 1051 16.87 -25.02 37.32
N GLU A 1052 15.95 -24.55 38.17
CA GLU A 1052 15.17 -23.33 37.98
C GLU A 1052 15.93 -22.04 38.36
N GLY A 1053 17.20 -22.19 38.77
CA GLY A 1053 18.11 -21.12 39.11
C GLY A 1053 17.84 -20.47 40.47
N LEU A 1054 16.98 -21.02 41.31
CA LEU A 1054 16.75 -20.53 42.67
C LEU A 1054 18.01 -20.72 43.52
N GLU A 1055 18.31 -19.72 44.36
CA GLU A 1055 19.45 -19.77 45.28
C GLU A 1055 19.02 -20.44 46.60
N PRO A 1056 19.95 -21.03 47.37
CA PRO A 1056 19.65 -21.50 48.73
C PRO A 1056 19.02 -20.39 49.56
N GLY A 1057 18.01 -20.74 50.36
CA GLY A 1057 17.23 -19.75 51.09
C GLY A 1057 18.06 -18.96 52.09
N GLY A 1058 17.82 -17.65 52.16
CA GLY A 1058 18.43 -16.78 53.17
C GLY A 1058 17.92 -17.06 54.59
N GLU A 1059 18.65 -16.65 55.62
CA GLU A 1059 18.18 -16.75 57.03
C GLU A 1059 16.93 -15.91 57.30
N ASP A 1060 16.68 -14.93 56.43
CA ASP A 1060 15.55 -14.01 56.40
C ASP A 1060 14.38 -14.49 55.52
N GLU A 1061 14.41 -15.74 55.07
CA GLU A 1061 13.36 -16.34 54.24
C GLU A 1061 12.55 -17.43 54.96
N VAL A 1062 11.31 -17.64 54.52
CA VAL A 1062 10.43 -18.72 54.97
C VAL A 1062 9.95 -19.50 53.75
N LEU A 1063 10.18 -20.82 53.76
CA LEU A 1063 9.68 -21.74 52.73
C LEU A 1063 8.32 -22.30 53.14
N ILE A 1064 7.34 -22.17 52.24
CA ILE A 1064 6.00 -22.75 52.38
C ILE A 1064 5.77 -23.71 51.20
N GLU A 1065 5.69 -25.01 51.47
CA GLU A 1065 5.35 -26.02 50.46
C GLU A 1065 3.91 -26.50 50.67
N LEU A 1066 3.14 -26.54 49.59
CA LEU A 1066 1.73 -26.93 49.60
C LEU A 1066 1.48 -28.16 48.73
N GLU A 1067 0.67 -29.09 49.21
CA GLU A 1067 0.06 -30.13 48.38
C GLU A 1067 -1.32 -29.65 47.97
N VAL A 1068 -1.59 -29.55 46.67
CA VAL A 1068 -2.86 -29.04 46.14
C VAL A 1068 -3.57 -30.10 45.31
N THR A 1069 -4.88 -30.24 45.53
CA THR A 1069 -5.78 -31.09 44.75
C THR A 1069 -6.80 -30.22 44.02
N VAL A 1070 -6.85 -30.35 42.70
CA VAL A 1070 -7.74 -29.62 41.80
C VAL A 1070 -8.72 -30.55 41.10
N GLY A 1071 -9.88 -30.02 40.72
CA GLY A 1071 -10.91 -30.80 40.04
C GLY A 1071 -10.54 -31.08 38.59
N ASN A 1072 -10.70 -32.34 38.16
CA ASN A 1072 -10.60 -32.69 36.75
C ASN A 1072 -11.91 -32.30 36.03
N PRO A 1073 -11.84 -31.76 34.80
CA PRO A 1073 -13.03 -31.48 34.01
C PRO A 1073 -13.77 -32.76 33.63
N LEU A 1074 -15.10 -32.72 33.68
CA LEU A 1074 -15.97 -33.84 33.29
C LEU A 1074 -16.12 -33.89 31.76
N ASN A 1075 -15.08 -34.37 31.07
CA ASN A 1075 -15.08 -34.42 29.61
C ASN A 1075 -15.86 -35.63 29.06
N ARG A 1076 -15.97 -36.75 29.78
CA ARG A 1076 -16.67 -37.94 29.28
C ARG A 1076 -17.41 -38.69 30.37
N ILE A 1077 -18.64 -39.07 30.08
CA ILE A 1077 -19.41 -40.04 30.86
C ILE A 1077 -19.54 -41.32 30.02
N ARG A 1078 -19.17 -42.48 30.57
CA ARG A 1078 -19.36 -43.78 29.93
C ARG A 1078 -20.39 -44.57 30.72
N VAL A 1079 -21.56 -44.78 30.13
CA VAL A 1079 -22.62 -45.63 30.69
C VAL A 1079 -22.54 -47.00 29.99
N ARG A 1080 -22.35 -48.08 30.76
CA ARG A 1080 -22.43 -49.47 30.24
C ARG A 1080 -23.70 -50.11 30.77
N LEU A 1081 -24.69 -50.29 29.90
CA LEU A 1081 -25.87 -51.08 30.21
C LEU A 1081 -25.54 -52.56 30.00
N VAL A 1082 -25.68 -53.36 31.05
CA VAL A 1082 -25.51 -54.83 31.01
C VAL A 1082 -26.91 -55.42 31.22
N ILE A 1083 -27.35 -56.26 30.29
CA ILE A 1083 -28.59 -57.03 30.39
C ILE A 1083 -28.27 -58.38 31.00
#